data_AF-A0AAD7RFN2-F1
#
_entry.id   AF-A0AAD7RFN2-F1
#
_cell.length_a   1.000
_cell.length_b   1.000
_cell.length_c   1.000
_cell.angle_alpha   90.00
_cell.angle_beta   90.00
_cell.angle_gamma   90.00
#
_symmetry.space_group_name_H-M   'P 1'
#
loop_
_entity.id
_entity.type
_entity.pdbx_description
1 polymer ?
#
loop_
_entity_poly.entity_id
_entity_poly.type
_entity_poly.pdbx_seq_one_letter_code
_entity_poly.pdbx_strand_id
1 'polypeptide(L)'
;MENIYPLLEKYRLQAFYNKFIEIGVKDVRDFIDSIDDEIVENLGLSQLEKKRFGNMQIHIERLGSSSDPLMNVSAVKKSMEAFRVMYRFPKCPEPKEINDMDPSQNTLDDLILRIGFLEKIGNDKAVCLYSVEGMPLTDDPFFNTWSLKERHIENGSELYAIFTPKENLQFAAEIPLQNTCEIPGADTVRCHIMLKGDYEINMDLDKDTLGDLRRKLSNESRIPAHVLRVKDVGVGLGRSLKNLEISSKSVVHFGLCSFDTMYTHESEYFTSDITPSVDQTLKGKSAFFSSLYSIKMAHSGQRFLKVIAYIRKLTGCHALAQALYQLMCRNEFGTRNQKIAIVEGLYNLFRELLPSLVKRMGPQIIEDHEVFEQSPVCWTYLTSQAENESTEQESYATISLICDGSENCLCEPVRVPGIPMVFDRKFILAQIKEMARIPGCSEKDLKETSIERATDVERILLSIPQLRHFPLWISKNYGSGHNFKVNPEKTFDEMTEMTSVYPHLQVTPPLQLKNLGMTGPYLVYLEEDNLCVCTGKTKEQTPKLQLFNCLSGKQEIVSADALAAKFGDFRTDQTYRMNRVPKEAILVLVDSSSSMSHDCYESRKRIEAVKQLFLSFIDRTMAYDFPHIIGLVKFGKEVNFKAFTESMDTFRAYVDELTAHGKTPLYDALNLGLSELQNVKKQFPGCTLRMLCLTDGHDQGSRSDPVEVAVKLINANIVVDSVLLGEQVNTVLHGISNTTGGCCFKPKTGKEALRLFEMETVLSLEKRKLKKKFEASSIQTLANLTGIFKTHGFDDKPEVALPVQLKNKVTLTQNTLKKKIQECKTGRFMEKDRRILEELKSLHCDPHPYCTVLPSESDFRFWKILMNGPPDTPYKDGAFELYCQFGDEYPLKPPLVRFLTPIYHCNVNSVGRICHNIFDQNYSAHTTMREILDAVFGLLIAPEPEDPLDSVLAEEFLSSQDKYLEQAQQNTAQAAATSVEDMEKQLVGEDLKQVHIPAHLICPLSKKMFVDPVITPYGDIYERRAIEKKLETQKMDPFNKKPLDVKDLKPNTEMKVMVRKHRHSQI
;
A
#
# COMPACT_ATOMS: atom_id res chain seq x y z
N MET A 1 -30.36 48.68 13.51
CA MET A 1 -29.33 47.63 13.39
C MET A 1 -28.75 47.13 14.72
N GLU A 2 -28.58 47.95 15.76
CA GLU A 2 -28.09 47.49 17.09
C GLU A 2 -28.97 46.40 17.74
N ASN A 3 -30.27 46.35 17.42
CA ASN A 3 -31.20 45.30 17.88
C ASN A 3 -31.17 44.01 17.03
N ILE A 4 -30.60 44.05 15.81
CA ILE A 4 -30.53 42.89 14.89
C ILE A 4 -29.28 42.05 15.17
N TYR A 5 -28.15 42.69 15.52
CA TYR A 5 -26.90 41.97 15.78
C TYR A 5 -27.04 40.90 16.88
N PRO A 6 -27.68 41.16 18.04
CA PRO A 6 -27.90 40.13 19.06
C PRO A 6 -28.81 38.98 18.61
N LEU A 7 -29.75 39.26 17.70
CA LEU A 7 -30.60 38.24 17.08
C LEU A 7 -29.77 37.37 16.12
N LEU A 8 -28.96 37.98 15.26
CA LEU A 8 -28.04 37.24 14.39
C LEU A 8 -27.05 36.41 15.21
N GLU A 9 -26.52 36.94 16.31
CA GLU A 9 -25.63 36.21 17.21
C GLU A 9 -26.33 35.01 17.88
N LYS A 10 -27.58 35.20 18.35
CA LYS A 10 -28.41 34.13 18.92
C LYS A 10 -28.64 32.97 17.95
N TYR A 11 -28.79 33.27 16.67
CA TYR A 11 -28.98 32.26 15.61
C TYR A 11 -27.69 31.89 14.86
N ARG A 12 -26.52 32.34 15.33
CA ARG A 12 -25.19 32.08 14.73
C ARG A 12 -25.06 32.53 13.26
N LEU A 13 -25.64 33.69 12.92
CA LEU A 13 -25.65 34.32 11.61
C LEU A 13 -24.88 35.67 11.58
N GLN A 14 -24.13 35.98 12.63
CA GLN A 14 -23.41 37.26 12.78
C GLN A 14 -22.39 37.55 11.67
N ALA A 15 -21.88 36.50 11.00
CA ALA A 15 -20.98 36.64 9.86
C ALA A 15 -21.62 37.34 8.65
N PHE A 16 -22.96 37.33 8.55
CA PHE A 16 -23.72 37.94 7.47
C PHE A 16 -24.19 39.36 7.79
N TYR A 17 -23.87 39.87 8.98
CA TYR A 17 -24.31 41.19 9.45
C TYR A 17 -24.00 42.31 8.45
N ASN A 18 -22.76 42.36 7.93
CA ASN A 18 -22.36 43.39 6.96
C ASN A 18 -23.10 43.26 5.63
N LYS A 19 -23.41 42.04 5.18
CA LYS A 19 -24.17 41.80 3.95
C LYS A 19 -25.61 42.28 4.08
N PHE A 20 -26.25 42.08 5.24
CA PHE A 20 -27.59 42.62 5.49
C PHE A 20 -27.61 44.16 5.52
N ILE A 21 -26.52 44.81 5.97
CA ILE A 21 -26.36 46.27 5.88
C ILE A 21 -26.27 46.71 4.41
N GLU A 22 -25.48 46.01 3.60
CA GLU A 22 -25.29 46.33 2.17
C GLU A 22 -26.60 46.21 1.36
N ILE A 23 -27.49 45.30 1.74
CA ILE A 23 -28.82 45.08 1.13
C ILE A 23 -29.84 46.14 1.59
N GLY A 24 -29.47 47.02 2.52
CA GLY A 24 -30.28 48.18 2.92
C GLY A 24 -31.19 47.95 4.12
N VAL A 25 -30.98 46.87 4.89
CA VAL A 25 -31.72 46.59 6.12
C VAL A 25 -31.29 47.57 7.23
N LYS A 26 -32.21 48.42 7.71
CA LYS A 26 -31.88 49.41 8.75
C LYS A 26 -32.45 49.03 10.12
N ASP A 27 -33.58 48.33 10.16
CA ASP A 27 -34.22 47.85 11.39
C ASP A 27 -34.93 46.50 11.24
N VAL A 28 -35.53 46.02 12.33
CA VAL A 28 -36.16 44.68 12.43
C VAL A 28 -37.39 44.57 11.50
N ARG A 29 -38.06 45.68 11.16
CA ARG A 29 -39.18 45.68 10.21
C ARG A 29 -38.67 45.60 8.77
N ASP A 30 -37.62 46.37 8.44
CA ASP A 30 -36.95 46.24 7.14
C ASP A 30 -36.44 44.81 6.90
N PHE A 31 -36.02 44.11 7.95
CA PHE A 31 -35.55 42.73 7.88
C PHE A 31 -36.65 41.72 7.51
N ILE A 32 -37.91 41.96 7.90
CA ILE A 32 -39.05 41.10 7.52
C ILE A 32 -39.58 41.50 6.14
N ASP A 33 -39.69 42.81 5.87
CA ASP A 33 -40.37 43.32 4.69
C ASP A 33 -39.48 43.35 3.43
N SER A 34 -38.15 43.33 3.59
CA SER A 34 -37.21 43.56 2.48
C SER A 34 -36.34 42.35 2.11
N ILE A 35 -36.47 41.22 2.82
CA ILE A 35 -35.68 40.01 2.54
C ILE A 35 -36.61 38.89 2.07
N ASP A 36 -36.68 38.71 0.75
CA ASP A 36 -37.38 37.61 0.10
C ASP A 36 -36.47 36.39 -0.14
N ASP A 37 -37.06 35.28 -0.59
CA ASP A 37 -36.34 34.03 -0.83
C ASP A 37 -35.21 34.19 -1.87
N GLU A 38 -35.36 35.13 -2.83
CA GLU A 38 -34.35 35.43 -3.85
C GLU A 38 -33.11 36.11 -3.26
N ILE A 39 -33.31 37.04 -2.31
CA ILE A 39 -32.22 37.69 -1.56
C ILE A 39 -31.51 36.68 -0.64
N VAL A 40 -32.25 35.76 -0.01
CA VAL A 40 -31.69 34.68 0.83
C VAL A 40 -30.83 33.72 0.02
N GLU A 41 -31.22 33.41 -1.22
CA GLU A 41 -30.41 32.59 -2.13
C GLU A 41 -29.13 33.31 -2.57
N ASN A 42 -29.19 34.62 -2.84
CA ASN A 42 -28.04 35.42 -3.25
C ASN A 42 -27.02 35.70 -2.13
N LEU A 43 -27.39 35.49 -0.86
CA LEU A 43 -26.50 35.68 0.29
C LEU A 43 -25.42 34.59 0.44
N GLY A 44 -25.57 33.47 -0.29
CA GLY A 44 -24.65 32.33 -0.24
C GLY A 44 -24.73 31.55 1.08
N LEU A 45 -25.89 31.55 1.74
CA LEU A 45 -26.14 30.81 2.98
C LEU A 45 -26.13 29.31 2.71
N SER A 46 -25.44 28.53 3.54
CA SER A 46 -25.56 27.07 3.56
C SER A 46 -26.99 26.65 3.95
N GLN A 47 -27.40 25.41 3.62
CA GLN A 47 -28.71 24.85 4.00
C GLN A 47 -29.01 25.01 5.50
N LEU A 48 -28.02 24.81 6.37
CA LEU A 48 -28.12 24.99 7.81
C LEU A 48 -28.33 26.45 8.21
N GLU A 49 -27.62 27.38 7.56
CA GLU A 49 -27.76 28.81 7.79
C GLU A 49 -29.10 29.35 7.26
N LYS A 50 -29.61 28.83 6.13
CA LYS A 50 -30.96 29.11 5.62
C LYS A 50 -32.04 28.68 6.63
N LYS A 51 -31.88 27.50 7.27
CA LYS A 51 -32.82 27.03 8.30
C LYS A 51 -32.72 27.85 9.60
N ARG A 52 -31.51 28.22 10.03
CA ARG A 52 -31.29 29.15 11.16
C ARG A 52 -31.91 30.52 10.87
N PHE A 53 -31.80 30.99 9.63
CA PHE A 53 -32.41 32.22 9.15
C PHE A 53 -33.94 32.14 9.14
N GLY A 54 -34.52 31.05 8.63
CA GLY A 54 -35.98 30.83 8.68
C GLY A 54 -36.54 30.73 10.11
N ASN A 55 -35.84 30.04 11.01
CA ASN A 55 -36.21 30.00 12.43
C ASN A 55 -36.14 31.38 13.09
N MET A 56 -35.16 32.20 12.71
CA MET A 56 -35.03 33.58 13.15
C MET A 56 -36.18 34.44 12.61
N GLN A 57 -36.57 34.32 11.33
CA GLN A 57 -37.73 35.02 10.77
C GLN A 57 -39.02 34.68 11.51
N ILE A 58 -39.30 33.39 11.72
CA ILE A 58 -40.46 32.93 12.50
C ILE A 58 -40.44 33.50 13.93
N HIS A 59 -39.26 33.63 14.54
CA HIS A 59 -39.12 34.23 15.87
C HIS A 59 -39.42 35.73 15.88
N ILE A 60 -39.02 36.47 14.85
CA ILE A 60 -39.28 37.90 14.72
C ILE A 60 -40.76 38.15 14.39
N GLU A 61 -41.37 37.34 13.51
CA GLU A 61 -42.81 37.39 13.21
C GLU A 61 -43.69 37.13 14.46
N ARG A 62 -43.24 36.21 15.33
CA ARG A 62 -43.89 35.96 16.63
C ARG A 62 -43.76 37.11 17.61
N LEU A 63 -42.68 37.89 17.55
CA LEU A 63 -42.50 39.08 18.37
C LEU A 63 -43.32 40.28 17.85
N GLY A 64 -43.56 40.34 16.53
CA GLY A 64 -44.39 41.37 15.90
C GLY A 64 -45.90 41.17 16.10
N SER A 65 -46.35 39.94 16.41
CA SER A 65 -47.77 39.58 16.59
C SER A 65 -48.27 39.68 18.04
N SER A 66 -47.40 40.01 19.01
CA SER A 66 -47.79 40.24 20.41
C SER A 66 -47.78 41.74 20.75
N SER A 67 -48.89 42.43 20.49
CA SER A 67 -49.18 43.72 21.10
C SER A 67 -49.92 43.53 22.42
N ASP A 68 -49.19 43.38 23.53
CA ASP A 68 -49.74 43.64 24.88
C ASP A 68 -48.61 44.13 25.82
N PRO A 69 -48.71 45.31 26.46
CA PRO A 69 -47.65 45.87 27.25
C PRO A 69 -47.69 45.34 28.70
N LEU A 70 -46.51 45.09 29.26
CA LEU A 70 -46.21 44.60 30.63
C LEU A 70 -46.13 43.07 30.80
N MET A 71 -44.92 42.54 30.58
CA MET A 71 -44.32 41.54 31.47
C MET A 71 -42.79 41.69 31.40
N ASN A 72 -42.23 42.32 32.44
CA ASN A 72 -40.84 42.11 32.82
C ASN A 72 -40.67 40.62 33.14
N VAL A 73 -40.28 39.80 32.17
CA VAL A 73 -39.77 38.46 32.45
C VAL A 73 -38.27 38.58 32.66
N SER A 74 -37.91 38.80 33.93
CA SER A 74 -36.62 38.43 34.50
C SER A 74 -36.17 37.12 33.87
N ALA A 75 -34.92 37.08 33.38
CA ALA A 75 -34.27 35.86 32.93
C ALA A 75 -34.37 34.78 34.02
N VAL A 76 -35.38 33.91 33.91
CA VAL A 76 -35.43 32.67 34.66
C VAL A 76 -34.28 31.86 34.09
N LYS A 77 -33.14 31.89 34.78
CA LYS A 77 -32.13 30.84 34.72
C LYS A 77 -32.84 29.54 35.10
N LYS A 78 -33.52 28.90 34.14
CA LYS A 78 -33.76 27.47 34.23
C LYS A 78 -32.36 26.87 34.26
N SER A 79 -32.03 26.29 35.41
CA SER A 79 -30.94 25.33 35.55
C SER A 79 -31.07 24.34 34.38
N MET A 80 -30.28 24.54 33.31
CA MET A 80 -30.14 23.53 32.28
C MET A 80 -29.56 22.32 33.00
N GLU A 81 -30.31 21.22 33.05
CA GLU A 81 -29.71 19.93 33.36
C GLU A 81 -28.51 19.77 32.42
N ALA A 82 -27.32 19.54 32.98
CA ALA A 82 -26.11 19.42 32.19
C ALA A 82 -26.26 18.22 31.25
N PHE A 83 -26.57 18.49 29.99
CA PHE A 83 -26.64 17.48 28.94
C PHE A 83 -25.23 17.06 28.55
N ARG A 84 -24.94 15.77 28.66
CA ARG A 84 -23.64 15.16 28.44
C ARG A 84 -23.78 14.08 27.39
N VAL A 85 -22.90 14.09 26.40
CA VAL A 85 -22.79 13.01 25.40
C VAL A 85 -21.35 12.55 25.36
N MET A 86 -21.16 11.25 25.30
CA MET A 86 -19.84 10.64 25.19
C MET A 86 -19.62 10.09 23.79
N TYR A 87 -18.40 10.15 23.27
CA TYR A 87 -18.05 9.48 22.02
C TYR A 87 -16.70 8.76 22.10
N ARG A 88 -16.58 7.67 21.34
CA ARG A 88 -15.33 6.93 21.09
C ARG A 88 -15.03 6.89 19.61
N PHE A 89 -13.78 6.60 19.25
CA PHE A 89 -13.37 6.41 17.85
C PHE A 89 -12.17 5.46 17.78
N PRO A 90 -11.83 4.92 16.59
CA PRO A 90 -10.68 4.03 16.44
C PRO A 90 -9.40 4.61 17.06
N LYS A 91 -8.65 3.81 17.83
CA LYS A 91 -7.44 4.20 18.58
C LYS A 91 -7.67 5.11 19.81
N CYS A 92 -8.92 5.40 20.18
CA CYS A 92 -9.27 6.11 21.42
C CYS A 92 -10.23 5.25 22.28
N PRO A 93 -9.71 4.43 23.22
CA PRO A 93 -10.53 3.55 24.07
C PRO A 93 -11.40 4.28 25.08
N GLU A 94 -10.92 5.42 25.58
CA GLU A 94 -11.59 6.18 26.64
C GLU A 94 -12.64 7.11 26.02
N PRO A 95 -13.90 7.06 26.50
CA PRO A 95 -14.95 7.93 26.01
C PRO A 95 -14.62 9.40 26.30
N LYS A 96 -14.72 10.25 25.27
CA LYS A 96 -14.58 11.70 25.38
C LYS A 96 -15.94 12.36 25.59
N GLU A 97 -16.01 13.33 26.49
CA GLU A 97 -17.26 13.99 26.90
C GLU A 97 -17.49 15.33 26.16
N ILE A 98 -18.73 15.56 25.74
CA ILE A 98 -19.26 16.83 25.22
C ILE A 98 -20.39 17.28 26.14
N ASN A 99 -20.29 18.50 26.69
CA ASN A 99 -21.21 19.02 27.71
C ASN A 99 -21.75 20.42 27.40
N ASP A 100 -21.49 20.95 26.20
CA ASP A 100 -21.82 22.31 25.77
C ASP A 100 -22.91 22.36 24.69
N MET A 101 -23.83 21.39 24.68
CA MET A 101 -24.93 21.27 23.73
C MET A 101 -26.30 21.25 24.39
N ASP A 102 -27.29 21.85 23.74
CA ASP A 102 -28.70 21.77 24.11
C ASP A 102 -29.40 20.75 23.20
N PRO A 103 -29.93 19.63 23.74
CA PRO A 103 -30.52 18.58 22.92
C PRO A 103 -31.79 19.00 22.16
N SER A 104 -32.44 20.10 22.57
CA SER A 104 -33.64 20.61 21.89
C SER A 104 -33.31 21.62 20.78
N GLN A 105 -32.10 22.17 20.76
CA GLN A 105 -31.68 23.19 19.79
C GLN A 105 -30.61 22.67 18.82
N ASN A 106 -29.64 21.91 19.35
CA ASN A 106 -28.57 21.36 18.55
C ASN A 106 -29.03 20.15 17.75
N THR A 107 -28.52 20.05 16.53
CA THR A 107 -28.83 18.97 15.59
C THR A 107 -27.73 17.92 15.58
N LEU A 108 -27.97 16.80 14.88
CA LEU A 108 -26.91 15.82 14.66
C LEU A 108 -25.73 16.42 13.87
N ASP A 109 -25.98 17.32 12.91
CA ASP A 109 -24.93 18.05 12.20
C ASP A 109 -24.08 18.92 13.13
N ASP A 110 -24.71 19.61 14.10
CA ASP A 110 -23.95 20.39 15.09
C ASP A 110 -23.01 19.46 15.90
N LEU A 111 -23.48 18.25 16.26
CA LEU A 111 -22.68 17.26 16.98
C LEU A 111 -21.51 16.72 16.15
N ILE A 112 -21.76 16.41 14.86
CA ILE A 112 -20.73 16.01 13.88
C ILE A 112 -19.66 17.10 13.76
N LEU A 113 -20.07 18.36 13.59
CA LEU A 113 -19.16 19.50 13.50
C LEU A 113 -18.38 19.72 14.79
N ARG A 114 -19.02 19.53 15.96
CA ARG A 114 -18.37 19.66 17.26
C ARG A 114 -17.28 18.62 17.46
N ILE A 115 -17.56 17.35 17.14
CA ILE A 115 -16.56 16.27 17.18
C ILE A 115 -15.42 16.55 16.20
N GLY A 116 -15.74 16.99 14.97
CA GLY A 116 -14.73 17.37 13.99
C GLY A 116 -13.80 18.49 14.46
N PHE A 117 -14.35 19.50 15.14
CA PHE A 117 -13.57 20.58 15.76
C PHE A 117 -12.69 20.08 16.91
N LEU A 118 -13.23 19.27 17.82
CA LEU A 118 -12.49 18.74 18.98
C LEU A 118 -11.31 17.85 18.56
N GLU A 119 -11.49 17.05 17.50
CA GLU A 119 -10.47 16.14 16.97
C GLU A 119 -9.57 16.75 15.90
N LYS A 120 -9.74 18.06 15.60
CA LYS A 120 -8.94 18.79 14.59
C LYS A 120 -8.93 18.10 13.22
N ILE A 121 -10.10 17.62 12.79
CA ILE A 121 -10.25 16.90 11.53
C ILE A 121 -10.05 17.88 10.35
N GLY A 122 -9.24 17.48 9.37
CA GLY A 122 -8.99 18.26 8.16
C GLY A 122 -10.25 18.51 7.32
N ASN A 123 -10.19 19.51 6.43
CA ASN A 123 -11.33 19.89 5.59
C ASN A 123 -11.73 18.83 4.55
N ASP A 124 -10.94 17.80 4.37
CA ASP A 124 -11.12 16.65 3.47
C ASP A 124 -11.92 15.49 4.10
N LYS A 125 -11.98 15.43 5.44
CA LYS A 125 -12.62 14.35 6.19
C LYS A 125 -13.93 14.80 6.87
N ALA A 126 -14.78 13.83 7.17
CA ALA A 126 -16.04 13.99 7.89
C ALA A 126 -16.17 12.93 8.99
N VAL A 127 -17.17 13.10 9.86
CA VAL A 127 -17.48 12.19 10.96
C VAL A 127 -18.78 11.45 10.66
N CYS A 128 -18.71 10.12 10.67
CA CYS A 128 -19.86 9.24 10.62
C CYS A 128 -20.12 8.68 12.03
N LEU A 129 -21.32 8.91 12.56
CA LEU A 129 -21.71 8.55 13.92
C LEU A 129 -22.55 7.28 13.94
N TYR A 130 -22.34 6.50 15.01
CA TYR A 130 -23.05 5.27 15.30
C TYR A 130 -23.48 5.25 16.77
N SER A 131 -24.56 4.52 17.07
CA SER A 131 -24.92 4.21 18.45
C SER A 131 -23.93 3.22 19.09
N VAL A 132 -23.99 3.07 20.40
CA VAL A 132 -23.17 2.08 21.12
C VAL A 132 -23.44 0.64 20.67
N GLU A 133 -24.64 0.33 20.15
CA GLU A 133 -24.97 -0.97 19.59
C GLU A 133 -24.46 -1.17 18.14
N GLY A 134 -23.85 -0.14 17.55
CA GLY A 134 -23.32 -0.17 16.19
C GLY A 134 -24.31 0.26 15.10
N MET A 135 -25.41 0.93 15.47
CA MET A 135 -26.40 1.45 14.52
C MET A 135 -25.91 2.74 13.85
N PRO A 136 -26.04 2.92 12.53
CA PRO A 136 -25.75 4.21 11.91
C PRO A 136 -26.69 5.30 12.43
N LEU A 137 -26.14 6.47 12.72
CA LEU A 137 -26.87 7.68 13.09
C LEU A 137 -26.70 8.80 12.05
N THR A 138 -25.52 8.92 11.43
CA THR A 138 -25.34 9.88 10.34
C THR A 138 -26.07 9.37 9.10
N ASP A 139 -27.13 10.02 8.65
CA ASP A 139 -27.97 9.54 7.54
C ASP A 139 -28.10 10.61 6.44
N ASP A 140 -29.26 10.72 5.78
CA ASP A 140 -29.57 11.78 4.83
C ASP A 140 -29.42 13.17 5.49
N PRO A 141 -28.89 14.19 4.78
CA PRO A 141 -28.73 15.54 5.31
C PRO A 141 -30.02 16.09 5.94
N PHE A 142 -31.20 15.74 5.40
CA PHE A 142 -32.48 16.11 5.98
C PHE A 142 -32.64 15.65 7.43
N PHE A 143 -32.36 14.39 7.74
CA PHE A 143 -32.46 13.84 9.09
C PHE A 143 -31.35 14.33 10.01
N ASN A 144 -30.19 14.70 9.47
CA ASN A 144 -29.09 15.24 10.28
C ASN A 144 -29.40 16.65 10.80
N THR A 145 -30.36 17.36 10.18
CA THR A 145 -30.89 18.64 10.68
C THR A 145 -31.93 18.54 11.80
N TRP A 146 -32.28 17.33 12.24
CA TRP A 146 -33.20 17.12 13.36
C TRP A 146 -32.46 17.29 14.68
N SER A 147 -33.16 17.77 15.70
CA SER A 147 -32.59 17.99 17.03
C SER A 147 -32.10 16.68 17.67
N LEU A 148 -31.11 16.74 18.56
CA LEU A 148 -30.62 15.55 19.28
C LEU A 148 -31.75 14.84 20.03
N LYS A 149 -32.72 15.60 20.56
CA LYS A 149 -33.93 15.07 21.20
C LYS A 149 -34.84 14.31 20.23
N GLU A 150 -35.07 14.84 19.03
CA GLU A 150 -35.84 14.15 17.97
C GLU A 150 -35.11 12.91 17.45
N ARG A 151 -33.79 12.88 17.53
CA ARG A 151 -32.94 11.71 17.20
C ARG A 151 -32.78 10.73 18.37
N HIS A 152 -33.48 10.95 19.48
CA HIS A 152 -33.43 10.11 20.68
C HIS A 152 -32.02 9.94 21.27
N ILE A 153 -31.22 11.00 21.24
CA ILE A 153 -29.93 11.07 21.92
C ILE A 153 -30.17 11.66 23.31
N GLU A 154 -30.15 10.80 24.32
CA GLU A 154 -30.43 11.14 25.72
C GLU A 154 -29.17 11.59 26.47
N ASN A 155 -29.37 12.22 27.64
CA ASN A 155 -28.28 12.60 28.51
C ASN A 155 -27.51 11.34 28.99
N GLY A 156 -26.19 11.35 28.83
CA GLY A 156 -25.30 10.22 29.12
C GLY A 156 -25.13 9.23 27.96
N SER A 157 -25.71 9.49 26.78
CA SER A 157 -25.56 8.61 25.61
C SER A 157 -24.10 8.46 25.21
N GLU A 158 -23.70 7.24 24.86
CA GLU A 158 -22.38 6.93 24.31
C GLU A 158 -22.49 6.62 22.81
N LEU A 159 -21.66 7.28 22.01
CA LEU A 159 -21.63 7.18 20.55
C LEU A 159 -20.28 6.66 20.06
N TYR A 160 -20.27 6.10 18.86
CA TYR A 160 -19.05 5.70 18.17
C TYR A 160 -18.88 6.54 16.90
N ALA A 161 -17.71 7.13 16.71
CA ALA A 161 -17.37 7.99 15.59
C ALA A 161 -16.33 7.31 14.69
N ILE A 162 -16.58 7.29 13.39
CA ILE A 162 -15.64 6.84 12.36
C ILE A 162 -15.34 8.02 11.44
N PHE A 163 -14.07 8.30 11.22
CA PHE A 163 -13.63 9.35 10.31
C PHE A 163 -13.50 8.78 8.90
N THR A 164 -14.02 9.50 7.93
CA THR A 164 -14.13 9.07 6.53
C THR A 164 -13.97 10.28 5.60
N PRO A 165 -13.49 10.12 4.35
CA PRO A 165 -13.54 11.18 3.34
C PRO A 165 -14.94 11.77 3.17
N LYS A 166 -15.05 13.08 2.97
CA LYS A 166 -16.34 13.79 2.80
C LYS A 166 -17.17 13.24 1.64
N GLU A 167 -16.53 12.86 0.56
CA GLU A 167 -17.16 12.27 -0.63
C GLU A 167 -17.96 10.99 -0.35
N ASN A 168 -17.59 10.23 0.68
CA ASN A 168 -18.35 9.04 1.09
C ASN A 168 -19.71 9.38 1.71
N LEU A 169 -19.89 10.62 2.19
CA LEU A 169 -21.13 11.11 2.78
C LEU A 169 -21.88 12.08 1.83
N GLN A 170 -21.37 12.30 0.62
CA GLN A 170 -22.08 13.08 -0.40
C GLN A 170 -23.13 12.20 -1.07
N PHE A 171 -24.40 12.51 -0.80
CA PHE A 171 -25.53 11.89 -1.50
C PHE A 171 -25.58 12.44 -2.93
N ALA A 172 -25.74 11.56 -3.92
CA ALA A 172 -25.72 11.94 -5.33
C ALA A 172 -26.87 12.90 -5.66
N ALA A 173 -26.50 14.03 -6.28
CA ALA A 173 -27.29 15.03 -6.99
C ALA A 173 -28.74 15.31 -6.50
N GLU A 174 -28.93 16.55 -6.04
CA GLU A 174 -30.21 17.23 -6.01
C GLU A 174 -31.01 16.90 -7.29
N ILE A 175 -32.18 16.27 -7.13
CA ILE A 175 -33.15 16.20 -8.21
C ILE A 175 -33.42 17.66 -8.59
N PRO A 176 -33.22 18.07 -9.86
CA PRO A 176 -33.41 19.44 -10.26
C PRO A 176 -34.79 19.90 -9.81
N LEU A 177 -34.88 21.06 -9.17
CA LEU A 177 -36.12 21.81 -9.06
C LEU A 177 -36.62 22.09 -10.48
N GLN A 178 -37.40 21.15 -11.04
CA GLN A 178 -38.10 21.39 -12.28
C GLN A 178 -39.28 22.31 -11.98
N ASN A 179 -39.06 23.60 -12.26
CA ASN A 179 -40.14 24.58 -12.37
C ASN A 179 -41.04 24.20 -13.56
N THR A 180 -42.29 23.81 -13.31
CA THR A 180 -43.51 24.60 -13.62
C THR A 180 -44.79 23.77 -13.55
N CYS A 181 -45.83 24.44 -13.01
CA CYS A 181 -47.28 24.23 -13.06
C CYS A 181 -47.86 22.93 -13.62
N GLU A 182 -48.55 22.16 -12.77
CA GLU A 182 -49.66 21.31 -13.20
C GLU A 182 -50.89 21.61 -12.35
N ILE A 183 -51.99 21.90 -13.05
CA ILE A 183 -53.31 22.34 -12.57
C ILE A 183 -53.74 21.50 -11.35
N PRO A 184 -54.29 22.09 -10.27
CA PRO A 184 -54.83 21.32 -9.16
C PRO A 184 -55.98 20.45 -9.70
N GLY A 185 -55.82 19.13 -9.59
CA GLY A 185 -56.91 18.21 -9.90
C GLY A 185 -58.07 18.39 -8.92
N ALA A 186 -59.27 17.99 -9.33
CA ALA A 186 -60.49 18.22 -8.55
C ALA A 186 -60.65 17.28 -7.34
N ASP A 187 -59.81 16.24 -7.24
CA ASP A 187 -59.88 15.22 -6.20
C ASP A 187 -58.84 15.47 -5.10
N THR A 188 -59.28 15.47 -3.84
CA THR A 188 -58.38 15.59 -2.68
C THR A 188 -58.02 14.19 -2.17
N VAL A 189 -56.71 13.90 -2.07
CA VAL A 189 -56.16 12.67 -1.50
C VAL A 189 -55.51 12.97 -0.16
N ARG A 190 -55.91 12.23 0.88
CA ARG A 190 -55.32 12.37 2.22
C ARG A 190 -54.02 11.56 2.30
N CYS A 191 -52.94 12.22 2.69
CA CYS A 191 -51.62 11.63 2.84
C CYS A 191 -51.19 11.71 4.30
N HIS A 192 -50.85 10.59 4.92
CA HIS A 192 -50.31 10.57 6.28
C HIS A 192 -48.79 10.39 6.21
N ILE A 193 -48.03 11.31 6.79
CA ILE A 193 -46.57 11.23 6.89
C ILE A 193 -46.17 10.87 8.33
N MET A 194 -45.38 9.81 8.46
CA MET A 194 -44.76 9.38 9.72
C MET A 194 -44.14 10.58 10.48
N LEU A 195 -44.49 10.74 11.77
CA LEU A 195 -44.03 11.81 12.67
C LEU A 195 -44.46 13.25 12.32
N LYS A 196 -45.16 13.46 11.20
CA LYS A 196 -45.56 14.79 10.71
C LYS A 196 -47.07 14.96 10.58
N GLY A 197 -47.82 13.86 10.51
CA GLY A 197 -49.28 13.85 10.53
C GLY A 197 -49.92 13.85 9.14
N ASP A 198 -51.16 14.30 9.07
CA ASP A 198 -51.98 14.23 7.86
C ASP A 198 -51.88 15.52 7.02
N TYR A 199 -51.86 15.33 5.70
CA TYR A 199 -51.84 16.36 4.66
C TYR A 199 -52.93 16.07 3.63
N GLU A 200 -53.50 17.10 3.03
CA GLU A 200 -54.51 16.99 1.98
C GLU A 200 -53.93 17.53 0.67
N ILE A 201 -53.80 16.67 -0.34
CA ILE A 201 -53.16 17.02 -1.62
C ILE A 201 -54.17 16.88 -2.76
N ASN A 202 -54.27 17.92 -3.60
CA ASN A 202 -55.15 17.92 -4.77
C ASN A 202 -54.49 17.26 -5.98
N MET A 203 -55.15 16.23 -6.52
CA MET A 203 -54.63 15.31 -7.54
C MET A 203 -55.65 15.09 -8.67
N ASP A 204 -55.16 14.80 -9.88
CA ASP A 204 -55.96 14.24 -10.98
C ASP A 204 -55.80 12.72 -10.96
N LEU A 205 -56.79 11.98 -10.44
CA LEU A 205 -56.68 10.53 -10.23
C LEU A 205 -56.47 9.73 -11.54
N ASP A 206 -56.90 10.26 -12.69
CA ASP A 206 -56.78 9.60 -13.99
C ASP A 206 -55.40 9.82 -14.64
N LYS A 207 -54.72 10.92 -14.34
CA LYS A 207 -53.42 11.28 -14.96
C LYS A 207 -52.23 11.20 -14.01
N ASP A 208 -52.38 11.67 -12.78
CA ASP A 208 -51.27 11.77 -11.83
C ASP A 208 -50.81 10.38 -11.40
N THR A 209 -49.49 10.25 -11.20
CA THR A 209 -48.86 9.02 -10.72
C THR A 209 -48.49 9.13 -9.24
N LEU A 210 -48.04 8.03 -8.62
CA LEU A 210 -47.41 8.07 -7.29
C LEU A 210 -46.19 8.99 -7.24
N GLY A 211 -45.46 9.15 -8.35
CA GLY A 211 -44.34 10.09 -8.45
C GLY A 211 -44.81 11.54 -8.32
N ASP A 212 -45.93 11.87 -8.95
CA ASP A 212 -46.55 13.20 -8.86
C ASP A 212 -47.13 13.47 -7.48
N LEU A 213 -47.77 12.48 -6.86
CA LEU A 213 -48.24 12.57 -5.47
C LEU A 213 -47.08 12.87 -4.52
N ARG A 214 -45.96 12.14 -4.67
CA ARG A 214 -44.76 12.32 -3.85
C ARG A 214 -44.13 13.70 -4.04
N ARG A 215 -44.09 14.22 -5.27
CA ARG A 215 -43.59 15.57 -5.59
C ARG A 215 -44.50 16.66 -5.01
N LYS A 216 -45.81 16.58 -5.23
CA LYS A 216 -46.78 17.57 -4.70
C LYS A 216 -46.80 17.55 -3.16
N LEU A 217 -46.74 16.37 -2.54
CA LEU A 217 -46.62 16.22 -1.09
C LEU A 217 -45.32 16.80 -0.56
N SER A 218 -44.21 16.65 -1.29
CA SER A 218 -42.92 17.24 -0.92
C SER A 218 -42.98 18.76 -0.85
N ASN A 219 -43.60 19.40 -1.85
CA ASN A 219 -43.77 20.85 -1.88
C ASN A 219 -44.62 21.35 -0.71
N GLU A 220 -45.72 20.67 -0.41
CA GLU A 220 -46.65 21.08 0.66
C GLU A 220 -46.06 20.83 2.07
N SER A 221 -45.45 19.66 2.28
CA SER A 221 -44.90 19.27 3.58
C SER A 221 -43.51 19.87 3.88
N ARG A 222 -42.83 20.42 2.85
CA ARG A 222 -41.41 20.83 2.88
C ARG A 222 -40.45 19.68 3.22
N ILE A 223 -40.88 18.43 3.03
CA ILE A 223 -40.05 17.23 3.21
C ILE A 223 -39.55 16.80 1.84
N PRO A 224 -38.25 16.54 1.65
CA PRO A 224 -37.72 16.16 0.35
C PRO A 224 -38.40 14.92 -0.24
N ALA A 225 -38.71 14.97 -1.54
CA ALA A 225 -39.43 13.89 -2.22
C ALA A 225 -38.71 12.53 -2.14
N HIS A 226 -37.38 12.51 -2.09
CA HIS A 226 -36.59 11.28 -2.06
C HIS A 226 -36.65 10.56 -0.70
N VAL A 227 -36.94 11.27 0.40
CA VAL A 227 -37.12 10.65 1.72
C VAL A 227 -38.54 10.20 2.02
N LEU A 228 -39.51 10.59 1.17
CA LEU A 228 -40.92 10.22 1.27
C LEU A 228 -41.20 8.88 0.56
N ARG A 229 -41.59 7.85 1.30
CA ARG A 229 -41.82 6.49 0.75
C ARG A 229 -43.22 5.96 1.03
N VAL A 230 -43.93 5.57 -0.03
CA VAL A 230 -45.28 4.96 0.04
C VAL A 230 -45.20 3.52 0.57
N LYS A 231 -46.11 3.13 1.47
CA LYS A 231 -46.07 1.83 2.16
C LYS A 231 -47.01 0.74 1.61
N ASP A 232 -48.16 1.11 1.06
CA ASP A 232 -49.27 0.17 0.85
C ASP A 232 -49.56 -0.18 -0.62
N VAL A 233 -48.72 0.24 -1.57
CA VAL A 233 -49.00 0.05 -3.01
C VAL A 233 -48.01 -0.91 -3.65
N GLY A 234 -48.52 -2.08 -4.04
CA GLY A 234 -47.80 -3.05 -4.87
C GLY A 234 -47.24 -2.37 -6.12
N VAL A 235 -45.97 -2.61 -6.38
CA VAL A 235 -45.14 -1.90 -7.35
C VAL A 235 -45.82 -1.77 -8.72
N GLY A 236 -46.26 -0.54 -9.03
CA GLY A 236 -46.78 -0.15 -10.33
C GLY A 236 -46.24 1.22 -10.72
N LEU A 237 -44.91 1.36 -10.80
CA LEU A 237 -44.24 2.57 -11.30
C LEU A 237 -44.80 2.93 -12.68
N GLY A 238 -45.34 4.15 -12.81
CA GLY A 238 -45.90 4.68 -14.07
C GLY A 238 -47.39 4.44 -14.29
N ARG A 239 -48.13 3.87 -13.33
CA ARG A 239 -49.61 3.79 -13.39
C ARG A 239 -50.24 5.02 -12.74
N SER A 240 -51.38 5.46 -13.26
CA SER A 240 -52.18 6.52 -12.64
C SER A 240 -52.72 6.09 -11.27
N LEU A 241 -52.97 7.04 -10.38
CA LEU A 241 -53.46 6.78 -9.02
C LEU A 241 -54.75 5.94 -9.00
N LYS A 242 -55.65 6.16 -9.95
CA LYS A 242 -56.88 5.36 -10.11
C LYS A 242 -56.61 3.89 -10.45
N ASN A 243 -55.59 3.60 -11.26
CA ASN A 243 -55.16 2.24 -11.59
C ASN A 243 -54.45 1.53 -10.42
N LEU A 244 -54.13 2.28 -9.37
CA LEU A 244 -53.60 1.79 -8.10
C LEU A 244 -54.67 1.73 -7.00
N GLU A 245 -55.95 1.86 -7.40
CA GLU A 245 -57.13 1.84 -6.52
C GLU A 245 -57.16 2.96 -5.47
N ILE A 246 -56.40 4.05 -5.67
CA ILE A 246 -56.40 5.23 -4.80
C ILE A 246 -57.58 6.12 -5.18
N SER A 247 -58.45 6.40 -4.20
CA SER A 247 -59.63 7.27 -4.34
C SER A 247 -59.55 8.48 -3.40
N SER A 248 -60.43 9.48 -3.58
CA SER A 248 -60.53 10.66 -2.71
C SER A 248 -60.87 10.36 -1.24
N LYS A 249 -61.28 9.12 -0.92
CA LYS A 249 -61.50 8.64 0.45
C LYS A 249 -60.34 7.82 1.01
N SER A 250 -59.31 7.56 0.21
CA SER A 250 -58.16 6.73 0.60
C SER A 250 -57.14 7.57 1.37
N VAL A 251 -56.52 6.95 2.39
CA VAL A 251 -55.39 7.56 3.09
C VAL A 251 -54.12 6.86 2.65
N VAL A 252 -53.24 7.57 1.95
CA VAL A 252 -51.94 7.06 1.49
C VAL A 252 -50.91 7.31 2.59
N HIS A 253 -50.25 6.25 3.05
CA HIS A 253 -49.28 6.35 4.15
C HIS A 253 -47.85 6.44 3.61
N PHE A 254 -47.13 7.45 4.08
CA PHE A 254 -45.74 7.73 3.76
C PHE A 254 -44.86 7.51 4.99
N GLY A 255 -43.89 6.60 4.86
CA GLY A 255 -42.75 6.50 5.77
C GLY A 255 -41.63 7.47 5.39
N LEU A 256 -40.79 7.79 6.37
CA LEU A 256 -39.55 8.55 6.19
C LEU A 256 -38.36 7.59 6.13
N CYS A 257 -37.50 7.71 5.12
CA CYS A 257 -36.35 6.83 4.92
C CYS A 257 -35.22 7.55 4.20
N SER A 258 -33.97 7.27 4.59
CA SER A 258 -32.77 7.88 4.01
C SER A 258 -32.32 7.27 2.66
N PHE A 259 -33.00 6.21 2.19
CA PHE A 259 -32.58 5.41 1.03
C PHE A 259 -33.66 5.40 -0.06
N ASP A 260 -33.23 5.55 -1.31
CA ASP A 260 -34.12 5.44 -2.48
C ASP A 260 -34.57 3.97 -2.73
N THR A 261 -35.74 3.84 -3.32
CA THR A 261 -36.50 2.61 -3.59
C THR A 261 -35.91 1.69 -4.67
N MET A 262 -34.84 2.11 -5.35
CA MET A 262 -34.15 1.27 -6.34
C MET A 262 -33.30 0.25 -5.57
N TYR A 263 -33.74 -1.01 -5.55
CA TYR A 263 -33.00 -2.13 -4.95
C TYR A 263 -31.53 -2.11 -5.37
N THR A 264 -30.63 -1.80 -4.43
CA THR A 264 -29.20 -2.01 -4.62
C THR A 264 -28.95 -3.51 -4.62
N HIS A 265 -28.36 -4.04 -5.69
CA HIS A 265 -28.10 -5.47 -5.81
C HIS A 265 -27.07 -5.92 -4.75
N GLU A 266 -27.16 -7.17 -4.28
CA GLU A 266 -26.24 -7.77 -3.28
C GLU A 266 -24.76 -7.63 -3.67
N SER A 267 -24.49 -7.58 -4.97
CA SER A 267 -23.19 -7.35 -5.58
C SER A 267 -22.60 -5.95 -5.32
N GLU A 268 -23.42 -4.93 -5.14
CA GLU A 268 -22.97 -3.54 -4.95
C GLU A 268 -22.30 -3.33 -3.59
N TYR A 269 -22.61 -4.15 -2.59
CA TYR A 269 -21.95 -4.02 -1.29
C TYR A 269 -20.46 -4.37 -1.34
N PHE A 270 -20.04 -5.18 -2.31
CA PHE A 270 -18.66 -5.60 -2.50
C PHE A 270 -17.92 -4.78 -3.57
N THR A 271 -18.50 -3.68 -4.03
CA THR A 271 -17.84 -2.80 -5.01
C THR A 271 -16.92 -1.78 -4.36
N SER A 272 -15.92 -1.28 -5.10
CA SER A 272 -15.06 -0.18 -4.65
C SER A 272 -15.68 1.21 -4.89
N ASP A 273 -16.85 1.47 -4.32
CA ASP A 273 -17.58 2.77 -4.39
C ASP A 273 -17.35 3.69 -3.17
N ILE A 274 -16.55 3.22 -2.20
CA ILE A 274 -16.11 3.96 -1.02
C ILE A 274 -14.62 4.22 -1.14
N THR A 275 -14.24 5.47 -0.90
CA THR A 275 -12.84 5.90 -0.84
C THR A 275 -12.32 5.71 0.58
N PRO A 276 -11.30 4.87 0.82
CA PRO A 276 -10.70 4.73 2.15
C PRO A 276 -10.02 6.03 2.60
N SER A 277 -10.01 6.31 3.91
CA SER A 277 -9.33 7.49 4.49
C SER A 277 -7.82 7.53 4.26
N VAL A 278 -7.22 6.38 3.98
CA VAL A 278 -5.82 6.25 3.57
C VAL A 278 -5.81 5.65 2.19
N ASP A 279 -5.28 6.39 1.22
CA ASP A 279 -5.24 5.94 -0.18
C ASP A 279 -4.59 4.57 -0.31
N GLN A 280 -5.25 3.69 -1.05
CA GLN A 280 -4.81 2.33 -1.31
C GLN A 280 -4.57 2.14 -2.81
N THR A 281 -3.62 1.27 -3.16
CA THR A 281 -3.38 0.88 -4.56
C THR A 281 -4.64 0.27 -5.20
N LEU A 282 -4.73 0.31 -6.52
CA LEU A 282 -5.84 -0.32 -7.27
C LEU A 282 -5.90 -1.82 -6.98
N LYS A 283 -4.72 -2.45 -6.96
CA LYS A 283 -4.51 -3.85 -6.56
C LYS A 283 -4.96 -4.11 -5.13
N GLY A 284 -4.66 -3.20 -4.20
CA GLY A 284 -5.08 -3.28 -2.81
C GLY A 284 -6.59 -3.25 -2.67
N LYS A 285 -7.26 -2.25 -3.24
CA LYS A 285 -8.73 -2.16 -3.24
C LYS A 285 -9.36 -3.44 -3.82
N SER A 286 -8.82 -3.93 -4.93
CA SER A 286 -9.28 -5.15 -5.57
C SER A 286 -9.09 -6.40 -4.68
N ALA A 287 -7.93 -6.54 -4.03
CA ALA A 287 -7.64 -7.63 -3.09
C ALA A 287 -8.56 -7.60 -1.85
N PHE A 288 -8.80 -6.41 -1.29
CA PHE A 288 -9.67 -6.21 -0.14
C PHE A 288 -11.11 -6.65 -0.42
N PHE A 289 -11.73 -6.10 -1.46
CA PHE A 289 -13.12 -6.43 -1.76
C PHE A 289 -13.29 -7.87 -2.28
N SER A 290 -12.34 -8.38 -3.07
CA SER A 290 -12.38 -9.77 -3.56
C SER A 290 -12.19 -10.79 -2.45
N SER A 291 -11.30 -10.53 -1.48
CA SER A 291 -11.13 -11.40 -0.31
C SER A 291 -12.34 -11.36 0.61
N LEU A 292 -12.92 -10.18 0.87
CA LEU A 292 -14.16 -10.05 1.64
C LEU A 292 -15.32 -10.83 1.00
N TYR A 293 -15.49 -10.72 -0.33
CA TYR A 293 -16.50 -11.48 -1.07
C TYR A 293 -16.23 -12.99 -1.05
N SER A 294 -14.97 -13.41 -1.19
CA SER A 294 -14.58 -14.82 -1.12
C SER A 294 -14.87 -15.45 0.25
N ILE A 295 -14.62 -14.72 1.33
CA ILE A 295 -14.94 -15.17 2.70
C ILE A 295 -16.44 -15.25 2.92
N LYS A 296 -17.20 -14.29 2.38
CA LYS A 296 -18.67 -14.32 2.45
C LYS A 296 -19.21 -15.61 1.82
N MET A 297 -18.64 -16.00 0.69
CA MET A 297 -19.01 -17.22 -0.03
C MET A 297 -18.54 -18.50 0.69
N ALA A 298 -17.33 -18.50 1.27
CA ALA A 298 -16.72 -19.70 1.88
C ALA A 298 -17.09 -19.94 3.36
N HIS A 299 -17.24 -18.87 4.15
CA HIS A 299 -17.34 -18.90 5.61
C HIS A 299 -18.51 -18.04 6.15
N SER A 300 -19.70 -18.11 5.55
CA SER A 300 -20.88 -17.38 6.04
C SER A 300 -21.65 -18.06 7.18
N GLY A 301 -22.56 -17.29 7.80
CA GLY A 301 -23.48 -17.78 8.82
C GLY A 301 -22.86 -17.86 10.22
N GLN A 302 -23.41 -18.72 11.08
CA GLN A 302 -23.03 -18.87 12.49
C GLN A 302 -21.54 -19.22 12.69
N ARG A 303 -20.88 -19.83 11.70
CA ARG A 303 -19.45 -20.16 11.77
C ARG A 303 -18.56 -18.90 11.77
N PHE A 304 -19.04 -17.79 11.21
CA PHE A 304 -18.31 -16.52 11.18
C PHE A 304 -18.42 -15.72 12.49
N LEU A 305 -19.34 -16.10 13.39
CA LEU A 305 -19.52 -15.39 14.66
C LEU A 305 -18.27 -15.37 15.53
N LYS A 306 -17.47 -16.44 15.49
CA LYS A 306 -16.18 -16.49 16.20
C LYS A 306 -15.21 -15.43 15.69
N VAL A 307 -15.18 -15.21 14.37
CA VAL A 307 -14.34 -14.18 13.74
C VAL A 307 -14.83 -12.79 14.15
N ILE A 308 -16.15 -12.57 14.18
CA ILE A 308 -16.74 -11.31 14.65
C ILE A 308 -16.40 -11.06 16.13
N ALA A 309 -16.54 -12.08 16.99
CA ALA A 309 -16.18 -11.99 18.40
C ALA A 309 -14.71 -11.61 18.59
N TYR A 310 -13.81 -12.23 17.81
CA TYR A 310 -12.40 -11.91 17.84
C TYR A 310 -12.10 -10.49 17.35
N ILE A 311 -12.70 -10.07 16.24
CA ILE A 311 -12.58 -8.71 15.70
C ILE A 311 -13.08 -7.68 16.72
N ARG A 312 -14.23 -7.93 17.37
CA ARG A 312 -14.78 -7.02 18.39
C ARG A 312 -13.85 -6.93 19.60
N LYS A 313 -13.33 -8.06 20.08
CA LYS A 313 -12.36 -8.13 21.19
C LYS A 313 -11.09 -7.33 20.89
N LEU A 314 -10.57 -7.40 19.67
CA LEU A 314 -9.38 -6.65 19.25
C LEU A 314 -9.64 -5.15 19.06
N THR A 315 -10.70 -4.81 18.35
CA THR A 315 -10.96 -3.44 17.88
C THR A 315 -11.75 -2.58 18.86
N GLY A 316 -12.61 -3.19 19.68
CA GLY A 316 -13.64 -2.47 20.45
C GLY A 316 -14.69 -1.76 19.58
N CYS A 317 -14.69 -1.98 18.26
CA CYS A 317 -15.55 -1.27 17.31
C CYS A 317 -16.88 -2.01 17.12
N HIS A 318 -17.92 -1.59 17.83
CA HIS A 318 -19.24 -2.21 17.75
C HIS A 318 -19.90 -2.01 16.39
N ALA A 319 -19.69 -0.86 15.75
CA ALA A 319 -20.19 -0.56 14.40
C ALA A 319 -19.64 -1.54 13.35
N LEU A 320 -18.33 -1.84 13.40
CA LEU A 320 -17.69 -2.83 12.53
C LEU A 320 -18.28 -4.22 12.75
N ALA A 321 -18.38 -4.67 14.01
CA ALA A 321 -18.89 -5.99 14.35
C ALA A 321 -20.38 -6.16 13.96
N GLN A 322 -21.20 -5.13 14.19
CA GLN A 322 -22.60 -5.09 13.79
C GLN A 322 -22.74 -5.16 12.26
N ALA A 323 -21.97 -4.37 11.51
CA ALA A 323 -21.97 -4.37 10.05
C ALA A 323 -21.52 -5.73 9.48
N LEU A 324 -20.46 -6.33 10.02
CA LEU A 324 -19.98 -7.66 9.62
C LEU A 324 -21.00 -8.76 9.95
N TYR A 325 -21.72 -8.67 11.07
CA TYR A 325 -22.77 -9.65 11.40
C TYR A 325 -23.89 -9.64 10.37
N GLN A 326 -24.39 -8.46 10.02
CA GLN A 326 -25.47 -8.33 9.04
C GLN A 326 -25.03 -8.80 7.65
N LEU A 327 -23.83 -8.40 7.23
CA LEU A 327 -23.27 -8.80 5.95
C LEU A 327 -22.98 -10.31 5.91
N MET A 328 -22.21 -10.84 6.86
CA MET A 328 -21.62 -12.18 6.78
C MET A 328 -22.54 -13.27 7.33
N CYS A 329 -23.27 -12.99 8.41
CA CYS A 329 -24.10 -13.99 9.10
C CYS A 329 -25.56 -14.00 8.64
N ARG A 330 -26.14 -12.83 8.34
CA ARG A 330 -27.58 -12.69 8.03
C ARG A 330 -27.89 -12.57 6.54
N ASN A 331 -26.88 -12.27 5.72
CA ASN A 331 -27.07 -12.01 4.29
C ASN A 331 -28.04 -10.83 4.04
N GLU A 332 -28.04 -9.86 4.94
CA GLU A 332 -28.86 -8.66 4.85
C GLU A 332 -28.06 -7.54 4.17
N PHE A 333 -28.73 -6.71 3.37
CA PHE A 333 -28.10 -5.56 2.71
C PHE A 333 -27.68 -4.53 3.75
N GLY A 334 -26.42 -4.08 3.68
CA GLY A 334 -25.92 -3.01 4.53
C GLY A 334 -26.08 -1.63 3.91
N THR A 335 -26.12 -0.60 4.75
CA THR A 335 -26.10 0.81 4.33
C THR A 335 -24.70 1.24 3.88
N ARG A 336 -24.60 2.37 3.17
CA ARG A 336 -23.31 3.00 2.84
C ARG A 336 -22.47 3.24 4.10
N ASN A 337 -23.09 3.69 5.20
CA ASN A 337 -22.42 3.87 6.49
C ASN A 337 -21.87 2.56 7.05
N GLN A 338 -22.65 1.47 6.99
CA GLN A 338 -22.14 0.17 7.42
C GLN A 338 -20.95 -0.29 6.58
N LYS A 339 -20.93 0.04 5.28
CA LYS A 339 -19.78 -0.22 4.41
C LYS A 339 -18.58 0.65 4.78
N ILE A 340 -18.78 1.91 5.16
CA ILE A 340 -17.73 2.78 5.75
C ILE A 340 -17.17 2.12 7.01
N ALA A 341 -18.02 1.62 7.91
CA ALA A 341 -17.59 0.95 9.13
C ALA A 341 -16.72 -0.29 8.84
N ILE A 342 -17.02 -1.05 7.79
CA ILE A 342 -16.21 -2.19 7.35
C ILE A 342 -14.88 -1.73 6.74
N VAL A 343 -14.89 -0.80 5.79
CA VAL A 343 -13.69 -0.33 5.09
C VAL A 343 -12.71 0.32 6.08
N GLU A 344 -13.16 1.29 6.86
CA GLU A 344 -12.32 2.02 7.81
C GLU A 344 -11.96 1.15 9.03
N GLY A 345 -12.90 0.34 9.50
CA GLY A 345 -12.68 -0.54 10.64
C GLY A 345 -11.66 -1.65 10.34
N LEU A 346 -11.77 -2.30 9.19
CA LEU A 346 -10.82 -3.33 8.77
C LEU A 346 -9.48 -2.75 8.36
N TYR A 347 -9.42 -1.55 7.76
CA TYR A 347 -8.14 -0.88 7.52
C TYR A 347 -7.34 -0.71 8.82
N ASN A 348 -7.98 -0.15 9.85
CA ASN A 348 -7.33 0.03 11.15
C ASN A 348 -6.90 -1.31 11.76
N LEU A 349 -7.73 -2.35 11.65
CA LEU A 349 -7.37 -3.69 12.14
C LEU A 349 -6.20 -4.29 11.37
N PHE A 350 -6.25 -4.32 10.04
CA PHE A 350 -5.23 -4.92 9.19
C PHE A 350 -3.89 -4.19 9.35
N ARG A 351 -3.92 -2.86 9.46
CA ARG A 351 -2.70 -2.10 9.72
C ARG A 351 -2.05 -2.52 11.04
N GLU A 352 -2.83 -2.85 12.06
CA GLU A 352 -2.29 -3.25 13.35
C GLU A 352 -1.78 -4.70 13.38
N LEU A 353 -2.26 -5.56 12.46
CA LEU A 353 -1.80 -6.94 12.24
C LEU A 353 -0.51 -7.03 11.42
N LEU A 354 -0.33 -6.12 10.46
CA LEU A 354 0.76 -6.20 9.49
C LEU A 354 2.05 -5.52 10.00
N PRO A 355 3.23 -5.99 9.59
CA PRO A 355 4.50 -5.32 9.87
C PRO A 355 4.47 -3.85 9.45
N SER A 356 5.08 -3.00 10.26
CA SER A 356 5.18 -1.56 10.02
C SER A 356 6.55 -1.05 10.46
N LEU A 357 6.87 0.19 10.07
CA LEU A 357 8.07 0.88 10.56
C LEU A 357 8.19 0.89 12.10
N VAL A 358 7.04 0.84 12.80
CA VAL A 358 6.97 0.88 14.27
C VAL A 358 6.84 -0.52 14.88
N LYS A 359 6.26 -1.50 14.16
CA LYS A 359 6.03 -2.88 14.61
C LYS A 359 6.85 -3.86 13.78
N ARG A 360 7.94 -4.37 14.34
CA ARG A 360 8.77 -5.43 13.73
C ARG A 360 8.19 -6.82 14.02
N MET A 361 7.18 -7.25 13.25
CA MET A 361 6.66 -8.64 13.25
C MET A 361 7.07 -9.45 11.99
N GLY A 362 8.21 -9.12 11.39
CA GLY A 362 8.73 -9.79 10.19
C GLY A 362 9.82 -8.96 9.49
N PRO A 363 10.49 -9.52 8.46
CA PRO A 363 11.55 -8.84 7.69
C PRO A 363 10.99 -7.83 6.68
N GLN A 364 9.72 -7.97 6.26
CA GLN A 364 9.07 -7.10 5.29
C GLN A 364 8.33 -5.95 5.99
N ILE A 365 8.48 -4.71 5.50
CA ILE A 365 7.68 -3.56 5.92
C ILE A 365 6.56 -3.37 4.91
N ILE A 366 5.30 -3.29 5.38
CA ILE A 366 4.15 -2.98 4.54
C ILE A 366 3.81 -1.49 4.70
N GLU A 367 3.76 -0.74 3.61
CA GLU A 367 3.41 0.67 3.66
C GLU A 367 1.90 0.87 3.83
N ASP A 368 1.49 2.05 4.32
CA ASP A 368 0.09 2.33 4.64
C ASP A 368 -0.86 2.22 3.44
N HIS A 369 -0.35 2.41 2.21
CA HIS A 369 -1.11 2.32 0.96
C HIS A 369 -1.20 0.89 0.38
N GLU A 370 -0.43 -0.06 0.94
CA GLU A 370 -0.36 -1.47 0.52
C GLU A 370 -1.12 -2.40 1.47
N VAL A 371 -1.65 -1.87 2.58
CA VAL A 371 -2.35 -2.64 3.63
C VAL A 371 -3.44 -3.54 3.04
N PHE A 372 -4.24 -3.00 2.13
CA PHE A 372 -5.32 -3.75 1.50
C PHE A 372 -4.83 -4.84 0.54
N GLU A 373 -3.62 -4.78 -0.01
CA GLU A 373 -3.04 -5.88 -0.80
C GLU A 373 -2.85 -7.14 0.05
N GLN A 374 -2.57 -6.96 1.34
CA GLN A 374 -2.36 -8.05 2.30
C GLN A 374 -3.64 -8.51 3.00
N SER A 375 -4.81 -8.07 2.53
CA SER A 375 -6.12 -8.49 3.07
C SER A 375 -6.29 -10.01 3.14
N PRO A 376 -5.92 -10.82 2.12
CA PRO A 376 -6.06 -12.28 2.21
C PRO A 376 -5.26 -12.91 3.35
N VAL A 377 -4.06 -12.40 3.63
CA VAL A 377 -3.19 -12.86 4.72
C VAL A 377 -3.80 -12.47 6.07
N CYS A 378 -4.28 -11.22 6.20
CA CYS A 378 -4.96 -10.74 7.40
C CYS A 378 -6.20 -11.58 7.73
N TRP A 379 -7.01 -11.88 6.72
CA TRP A 379 -8.20 -12.71 6.88
C TRP A 379 -7.87 -14.15 7.28
N THR A 380 -6.82 -14.72 6.71
CA THR A 380 -6.32 -16.04 7.11
C THR A 380 -5.95 -16.07 8.59
N TYR A 381 -5.17 -15.08 9.04
CA TYR A 381 -4.80 -14.97 10.45
C TYR A 381 -6.01 -14.79 11.36
N LEU A 382 -6.92 -13.86 11.05
CA LEU A 382 -8.12 -13.61 11.85
C LEU A 382 -9.01 -14.85 11.96
N THR A 383 -9.16 -15.59 10.85
CA THR A 383 -9.95 -16.83 10.82
C THR A 383 -9.31 -17.93 11.65
N SER A 384 -7.99 -18.10 11.54
CA SER A 384 -7.22 -19.09 12.32
C SER A 384 -7.28 -18.81 13.83
N GLN A 385 -7.07 -17.56 14.25
CA GLN A 385 -7.08 -17.21 15.67
C GLN A 385 -8.47 -17.30 16.30
N ALA A 386 -9.51 -17.03 15.52
CA ALA A 386 -10.88 -17.06 15.98
C ALA A 386 -11.37 -18.47 16.39
N GLU A 387 -10.72 -19.56 15.98
CA GLU A 387 -11.18 -20.92 16.28
C GLU A 387 -11.35 -21.17 17.79
N ASN A 388 -10.51 -20.53 18.61
CA ASN A 388 -10.48 -20.66 20.07
C ASN A 388 -11.34 -19.61 20.81
N GLU A 389 -12.01 -18.70 20.11
CA GLU A 389 -12.78 -17.63 20.74
C GLU A 389 -14.22 -18.06 21.09
N SER A 390 -14.72 -17.51 22.20
CA SER A 390 -16.10 -17.71 22.65
C SER A 390 -17.06 -16.73 21.96
N THR A 391 -18.24 -17.21 21.58
CA THR A 391 -19.30 -16.39 20.99
C THR A 391 -20.33 -15.90 22.01
N GLU A 392 -20.10 -16.12 23.31
CA GLU A 392 -21.07 -15.76 24.38
C GLU A 392 -21.40 -14.27 24.43
N GLN A 393 -20.46 -13.40 24.05
CA GLN A 393 -20.68 -11.95 24.00
C GLN A 393 -21.37 -11.48 22.70
N GLU A 394 -21.48 -12.33 21.69
CA GLU A 394 -22.12 -12.02 20.40
C GLU A 394 -23.61 -12.40 20.45
N SER A 395 -24.35 -11.72 21.33
CA SER A 395 -25.80 -11.90 21.47
C SER A 395 -26.56 -10.84 20.68
N TYR A 396 -27.42 -11.28 19.77
CA TYR A 396 -28.22 -10.42 18.90
C TYR A 396 -29.72 -10.70 19.12
N ALA A 397 -30.47 -9.67 19.48
CA ALA A 397 -31.92 -9.71 19.55
C ALA A 397 -32.53 -9.27 18.21
N THR A 398 -33.39 -10.11 17.66
CA THR A 398 -34.14 -9.77 16.44
C THR A 398 -35.28 -8.81 16.79
N ILE A 399 -35.21 -7.59 16.29
CA ILE A 399 -36.27 -6.59 16.38
C ILE A 399 -37.16 -6.72 15.15
N SER A 400 -38.44 -7.02 15.36
CA SER A 400 -39.44 -7.05 14.29
C SER A 400 -39.82 -5.63 13.88
N LEU A 401 -39.73 -5.35 12.58
CA LEU A 401 -40.13 -4.07 11.98
C LEU A 401 -41.50 -4.15 11.29
N ILE A 402 -42.20 -5.26 11.48
CA ILE A 402 -43.54 -5.55 10.95
C ILE A 402 -44.49 -5.86 12.12
N CYS A 403 -45.79 -5.65 11.91
CA CYS A 403 -46.81 -6.11 12.85
C CYS A 403 -47.17 -7.58 12.55
N ASP A 404 -47.36 -8.42 13.57
CA ASP A 404 -47.72 -9.83 13.41
C ASP A 404 -48.94 -10.02 12.51
N GLY A 405 -48.78 -10.79 11.42
CA GLY A 405 -49.81 -11.05 10.42
C GLY A 405 -49.90 -10.05 9.26
N SER A 406 -49.09 -8.98 9.27
CA SER A 406 -48.99 -8.01 8.16
C SER A 406 -47.72 -8.24 7.32
N GLU A 407 -47.80 -8.00 6.00
CA GLU A 407 -46.63 -8.00 5.12
C GLU A 407 -45.87 -6.65 5.10
N ASN A 408 -46.44 -5.61 5.73
CA ASN A 408 -45.98 -4.21 5.64
C ASN A 408 -45.19 -3.77 6.89
N CYS A 409 -44.15 -2.94 6.70
CA CYS A 409 -43.35 -2.40 7.80
C CYS A 409 -44.11 -1.35 8.63
N LEU A 410 -43.87 -1.32 9.95
CA LEU A 410 -44.46 -0.41 10.94
C LEU A 410 -44.27 1.07 10.58
N CYS A 411 -45.34 1.88 10.61
CA CYS A 411 -45.35 3.30 10.28
C CYS A 411 -45.17 4.20 11.50
N GLU A 412 -46.07 4.11 12.46
CA GLU A 412 -45.93 4.77 13.75
C GLU A 412 -45.80 3.68 14.81
N PRO A 413 -44.59 3.16 15.04
CA PRO A 413 -44.40 2.03 15.93
C PRO A 413 -44.64 2.46 17.39
N VAL A 414 -45.49 1.72 18.07
CA VAL A 414 -45.92 2.02 19.44
C VAL A 414 -45.89 0.78 20.33
N ARG A 415 -45.72 1.00 21.64
CA ARG A 415 -45.78 -0.01 22.68
C ARG A 415 -47.08 0.14 23.47
N VAL A 416 -47.61 -1.01 23.89
CA VAL A 416 -48.81 -1.11 24.73
C VAL A 416 -48.40 -1.61 26.12
N PRO A 417 -48.96 -1.07 27.22
CA PRO A 417 -48.54 -1.43 28.57
C PRO A 417 -48.65 -2.93 28.86
N GLY A 418 -47.53 -3.54 29.27
CA GLY A 418 -47.46 -4.96 29.65
C GLY A 418 -47.25 -5.92 28.48
N ILE A 419 -47.18 -5.44 27.24
CA ILE A 419 -46.89 -6.25 26.06
C ILE A 419 -45.51 -5.85 25.49
N PRO A 420 -44.57 -6.80 25.31
CA PRO A 420 -43.23 -6.48 24.80
C PRO A 420 -43.19 -6.21 23.29
N MET A 421 -44.23 -6.61 22.55
CA MET A 421 -44.37 -6.41 21.11
C MET A 421 -44.62 -4.95 20.73
N VAL A 422 -44.22 -4.60 19.52
CA VAL A 422 -44.43 -3.27 18.92
C VAL A 422 -45.53 -3.38 17.88
N PHE A 423 -46.46 -2.43 17.92
CA PHE A 423 -47.62 -2.38 17.03
C PHE A 423 -47.60 -1.10 16.21
N ASP A 424 -48.35 -1.08 15.12
CA ASP A 424 -48.63 0.17 14.42
C ASP A 424 -49.70 0.95 15.19
N ARG A 425 -49.49 2.26 15.39
CA ARG A 425 -50.43 3.14 16.09
C ARG A 425 -51.83 3.06 15.51
N LYS A 426 -51.97 2.99 14.18
CA LYS A 426 -53.26 2.88 13.50
C LYS A 426 -54.02 1.61 13.91
N PHE A 427 -53.32 0.49 14.02
CA PHE A 427 -53.91 -0.79 14.42
C PHE A 427 -54.45 -0.70 15.85
N ILE A 428 -53.66 -0.16 16.78
CA ILE A 428 -54.08 -0.01 18.19
C ILE A 428 -55.25 0.97 18.32
N LEU A 429 -55.23 2.10 17.60
CA LEU A 429 -56.34 3.04 17.60
C LEU A 429 -57.63 2.43 17.05
N ALA A 430 -57.56 1.55 16.06
CA ALA A 430 -58.72 0.80 15.57
C ALA A 430 -59.26 -0.15 16.65
N GLN A 431 -58.39 -0.90 17.34
CA GLN A 431 -58.80 -1.78 18.43
C GLN A 431 -59.43 -1.02 19.61
N ILE A 432 -58.91 0.16 19.95
CA ILE A 432 -59.49 1.05 20.98
C ILE A 432 -60.89 1.52 20.55
N LYS A 433 -61.08 1.91 19.28
CA LYS A 433 -62.39 2.32 18.75
C LYS A 433 -63.40 1.17 18.75
N GLU A 434 -62.96 -0.05 18.50
CA GLU A 434 -63.79 -1.27 18.47
C GLU A 434 -64.06 -1.85 19.87
N MET A 435 -63.53 -1.23 20.95
CA MET A 435 -63.56 -1.77 22.32
C MET A 435 -63.02 -3.20 22.43
N ALA A 436 -62.09 -3.56 21.55
CA ALA A 436 -61.49 -4.88 21.51
C ALA A 436 -60.39 -5.02 22.56
N ARG A 437 -60.35 -6.16 23.26
CA ARG A 437 -59.34 -6.43 24.29
C ARG A 437 -58.07 -6.99 23.67
N ILE A 438 -56.96 -6.29 23.83
CA ILE A 438 -55.65 -6.77 23.38
C ILE A 438 -55.15 -7.85 24.34
N PRO A 439 -54.89 -9.09 23.88
CA PRO A 439 -54.38 -10.16 24.73
C PRO A 439 -53.06 -9.78 25.40
N GLY A 440 -52.97 -9.96 26.72
CA GLY A 440 -51.75 -9.67 27.49
C GLY A 440 -51.56 -8.20 27.91
N CYS A 441 -52.46 -7.28 27.51
CA CYS A 441 -52.41 -5.89 27.97
C CYS A 441 -52.67 -5.81 29.49
N SER A 442 -51.78 -5.13 30.21
CA SER A 442 -51.86 -4.96 31.66
C SER A 442 -52.96 -3.98 32.10
N GLU A 443 -53.36 -3.06 31.21
CA GLU A 443 -54.49 -2.15 31.42
C GLU A 443 -55.81 -2.76 30.91
N LYS A 444 -56.86 -2.63 31.71
CA LYS A 444 -58.21 -3.12 31.35
C LYS A 444 -58.91 -2.22 30.33
N ASP A 445 -58.71 -0.91 30.44
CA ASP A 445 -59.30 0.12 29.58
C ASP A 445 -58.17 0.88 28.87
N LEU A 446 -57.72 0.36 27.73
CA LEU A 446 -56.64 0.97 26.96
C LEU A 446 -57.10 2.30 26.35
N LYS A 447 -56.44 3.40 26.71
CA LYS A 447 -56.71 4.74 26.15
C LYS A 447 -55.59 5.14 25.19
N GLU A 448 -55.86 6.13 24.34
CA GLU A 448 -54.84 6.70 23.45
C GLU A 448 -53.63 7.25 24.23
N THR A 449 -53.85 7.76 25.45
CA THR A 449 -52.79 8.22 26.37
C THR A 449 -51.97 7.09 26.98
N SER A 450 -52.45 5.84 26.92
CA SER A 450 -51.75 4.66 27.45
C SER A 450 -50.69 4.13 26.47
N ILE A 451 -50.66 4.64 25.23
CA ILE A 451 -49.78 4.17 24.17
C ILE A 451 -48.47 4.98 24.19
N GLU A 452 -47.34 4.28 24.18
CA GLU A 452 -46.01 4.91 24.15
C GLU A 452 -45.35 4.73 22.77
N ARG A 453 -44.54 5.70 22.35
CA ARG A 453 -43.76 5.58 21.11
C ARG A 453 -42.64 4.55 21.28
N ALA A 454 -42.46 3.67 20.30
CA ALA A 454 -41.35 2.73 20.27
C ALA A 454 -40.13 3.39 19.61
N THR A 455 -39.51 4.34 20.34
CA THR A 455 -38.43 5.21 19.83
C THR A 455 -37.20 4.44 19.31
N ASP A 456 -36.93 3.27 19.88
CA ASP A 456 -35.89 2.34 19.43
C ASP A 456 -36.17 1.78 18.02
N VAL A 457 -37.43 1.45 17.73
CA VAL A 457 -37.89 0.98 16.41
C VAL A 457 -37.99 2.14 15.42
N GLU A 458 -38.49 3.30 15.85
CA GLU A 458 -38.52 4.52 15.03
C GLU A 458 -37.13 4.87 14.51
N ARG A 459 -36.11 4.83 15.38
CA ARG A 459 -34.72 5.08 15.02
C ARG A 459 -34.21 4.12 13.93
N ILE A 460 -34.53 2.83 14.03
CA ILE A 460 -34.12 1.83 13.02
C ILE A 460 -34.79 2.10 11.67
N LEU A 461 -36.08 2.45 11.67
CA LEU A 461 -36.85 2.72 10.44
C LEU A 461 -36.34 3.94 9.66
N LEU A 462 -35.76 4.93 10.35
CA LEU A 462 -35.20 6.14 9.71
C LEU A 462 -33.82 5.89 9.07
N SER A 463 -33.00 5.07 9.72
CA SER A 463 -31.55 4.95 9.43
C SER A 463 -31.16 3.70 8.61
N ILE A 464 -32.09 2.79 8.32
CA ILE A 464 -31.82 1.54 7.58
C ILE A 464 -32.84 1.33 6.46
N PRO A 465 -32.46 0.73 5.30
CA PRO A 465 -33.41 0.32 4.27
C PRO A 465 -34.52 -0.58 4.85
N GLN A 466 -35.63 -0.74 4.11
CA GLN A 466 -36.77 -1.55 4.57
C GLN A 466 -36.40 -3.03 4.75
N LEU A 467 -35.95 -3.37 5.96
CA LEU A 467 -35.83 -4.72 6.46
C LEU A 467 -37.12 -5.09 7.20
N ARG A 468 -37.47 -6.37 7.19
CA ARG A 468 -38.60 -6.90 7.98
C ARG A 468 -38.21 -7.14 9.43
N HIS A 469 -36.94 -7.48 9.64
CA HIS A 469 -36.35 -7.76 10.93
C HIS A 469 -34.96 -7.14 10.98
N PHE A 470 -34.57 -6.63 12.13
CA PHE A 470 -33.25 -6.06 12.34
C PHE A 470 -32.56 -6.73 13.54
N PRO A 471 -31.38 -7.33 13.38
CA PRO A 471 -30.64 -7.92 14.49
C PRO A 471 -29.88 -6.84 15.27
N LEU A 472 -30.31 -6.51 16.48
CA LEU A 472 -29.62 -5.57 17.36
C LEU A 472 -28.74 -6.33 18.37
N TRP A 473 -27.49 -5.92 18.51
CA TRP A 473 -26.60 -6.48 19.53
C TRP A 473 -27.01 -6.02 20.94
N ILE A 474 -27.06 -6.94 21.93
CA ILE A 474 -27.67 -6.70 23.27
C ILE A 474 -26.79 -7.10 24.48
N SER A 475 -25.49 -7.37 24.30
CA SER A 475 -24.64 -7.86 25.39
C SER A 475 -24.35 -6.79 26.47
N LYS A 476 -24.44 -7.19 27.76
CA LYS A 476 -24.40 -6.28 28.93
C LYS A 476 -22.99 -6.01 29.50
N ASN A 477 -21.97 -6.76 29.06
CA ASN A 477 -20.59 -6.54 29.50
C ASN A 477 -19.86 -5.75 28.43
N TYR A 478 -19.83 -4.41 28.58
CA TYR A 478 -18.97 -3.51 27.81
C TYR A 478 -17.50 -3.80 28.18
N GLY A 479 -16.94 -4.90 27.67
CA GLY A 479 -15.52 -5.15 27.78
C GLY A 479 -14.76 -4.03 27.07
N SER A 480 -13.78 -3.42 27.73
CA SER A 480 -12.85 -2.54 27.04
C SER A 480 -12.08 -3.37 26.02
N GLY A 481 -12.26 -3.06 24.73
CA GLY A 481 -11.52 -3.71 23.64
C GLY A 481 -10.02 -3.69 23.93
N HIS A 482 -9.29 -4.69 23.46
CA HIS A 482 -7.86 -4.83 23.74
C HIS A 482 -6.97 -3.79 23.01
N ASN A 483 -7.55 -2.76 22.39
CA ASN A 483 -6.84 -1.69 21.67
C ASN A 483 -5.80 -2.22 20.70
N PHE A 484 -6.19 -3.19 19.89
CA PHE A 484 -5.30 -3.81 18.91
C PHE A 484 -4.03 -4.44 19.53
N LYS A 485 -4.07 -4.86 20.81
CA LYS A 485 -3.05 -5.75 21.39
C LYS A 485 -3.18 -7.14 20.78
N VAL A 486 -2.50 -7.35 19.67
CA VAL A 486 -2.38 -8.63 18.98
C VAL A 486 -1.31 -9.48 19.68
N ASN A 487 -1.55 -10.79 19.81
CA ASN A 487 -0.53 -11.72 20.31
C ASN A 487 0.66 -11.77 19.32
N PRO A 488 1.88 -11.37 19.71
CA PRO A 488 3.02 -11.24 18.80
C PRO A 488 3.72 -12.58 18.49
N GLU A 489 3.15 -13.72 18.89
CA GLU A 489 3.79 -15.04 18.71
C GLU A 489 4.00 -15.44 17.25
N LYS A 490 3.18 -14.95 16.30
CA LYS A 490 3.27 -15.33 14.88
C LYS A 490 3.86 -14.21 14.02
N THR A 491 4.86 -14.55 13.22
CA THR A 491 5.47 -13.64 12.24
C THR A 491 4.61 -13.50 10.98
N PHE A 492 4.84 -12.44 10.20
CA PHE A 492 4.14 -12.23 8.91
C PHE A 492 4.39 -13.37 7.91
N ASP A 493 5.58 -13.97 7.94
CA ASP A 493 5.92 -15.10 7.07
C ASP A 493 5.10 -16.34 7.42
N GLU A 494 4.95 -16.64 8.72
CA GLU A 494 4.05 -17.69 9.21
C GLU A 494 2.59 -17.41 8.83
N MET A 495 2.14 -16.15 8.90
CA MET A 495 0.80 -15.76 8.44
C MET A 495 0.61 -16.03 6.94
N THR A 496 1.64 -15.78 6.14
CA THR A 496 1.62 -16.02 4.70
C THR A 496 1.57 -17.53 4.40
N GLU A 497 2.37 -18.33 5.11
CA GLU A 497 2.37 -19.80 4.96
C GLU A 497 1.01 -20.42 5.32
N MET A 498 0.33 -19.90 6.35
CA MET A 498 -1.03 -20.32 6.73
C MET A 498 -2.05 -20.08 5.61
N THR A 499 -1.81 -19.18 4.66
CA THR A 499 -2.73 -18.94 3.52
C THR A 499 -2.92 -20.21 2.66
N SER A 500 -1.94 -21.11 2.64
CA SER A 500 -2.06 -22.42 1.98
C SER A 500 -3.21 -23.28 2.51
N VAL A 501 -3.61 -23.10 3.76
CA VAL A 501 -4.73 -23.83 4.41
C VAL A 501 -6.09 -23.31 3.93
N TYR A 502 -6.16 -22.11 3.37
CA TYR A 502 -7.40 -21.45 2.93
C TYR A 502 -7.36 -21.17 1.41
N PRO A 503 -7.65 -22.17 0.54
CA PRO A 503 -7.53 -22.04 -0.91
C PRO A 503 -8.34 -20.90 -1.54
N HIS A 504 -9.44 -20.50 -0.92
CA HIS A 504 -10.31 -19.40 -1.39
C HIS A 504 -9.73 -18.00 -1.12
N LEU A 505 -8.66 -17.90 -0.32
CA LEU A 505 -7.88 -16.67 -0.10
C LEU A 505 -6.57 -16.67 -0.87
N GLN A 506 -6.25 -17.76 -1.58
CA GLN A 506 -5.06 -17.85 -2.40
C GLN A 506 -5.36 -17.47 -3.85
N VAL A 507 -4.50 -16.64 -4.43
CA VAL A 507 -4.61 -16.31 -5.86
C VAL A 507 -4.24 -17.53 -6.71
N THR A 508 -5.19 -17.98 -7.50
CA THR A 508 -5.14 -19.18 -8.32
C THR A 508 -4.92 -18.81 -9.80
N PRO A 509 -3.88 -19.36 -10.45
CA PRO A 509 -3.66 -19.18 -11.88
C PRO A 509 -4.85 -19.64 -12.76
N PRO A 510 -5.16 -18.91 -13.86
CA PRO A 510 -6.30 -19.21 -14.73
C PRO A 510 -6.39 -20.65 -15.25
N LEU A 511 -5.27 -21.26 -15.66
CA LEU A 511 -5.27 -22.63 -16.22
C LEU A 511 -5.50 -23.72 -15.17
N GLN A 512 -5.12 -23.47 -13.92
CA GLN A 512 -5.35 -24.43 -12.82
C GLN A 512 -6.84 -24.56 -12.50
N LEU A 513 -7.60 -23.49 -12.69
CA LEU A 513 -9.05 -23.51 -12.51
C LEU A 513 -9.75 -24.48 -13.43
N LYS A 514 -9.15 -24.91 -14.56
CA LYS A 514 -9.75 -25.94 -15.43
C LYS A 514 -9.89 -27.28 -14.72
N ASN A 515 -8.84 -27.70 -14.01
CA ASN A 515 -8.71 -29.04 -13.43
C ASN A 515 -9.31 -29.14 -12.03
N LEU A 516 -9.52 -28.01 -11.35
CA LEU A 516 -10.17 -27.99 -10.03
C LEU A 516 -11.68 -28.24 -10.15
N GLY A 517 -12.20 -29.13 -9.31
CA GLY A 517 -13.64 -29.24 -9.05
C GLY A 517 -14.13 -27.98 -8.36
N MET A 518 -15.24 -27.39 -8.82
CA MET A 518 -15.76 -26.13 -8.26
C MET A 518 -16.46 -26.40 -6.92
N THR A 519 -15.69 -26.47 -5.84
CA THR A 519 -16.21 -26.62 -4.46
C THR A 519 -16.20 -25.31 -3.67
N GLY A 520 -15.74 -24.19 -4.25
CA GLY A 520 -15.70 -22.90 -3.57
C GLY A 520 -15.23 -21.74 -4.47
N PRO A 521 -15.24 -20.49 -3.94
CA PRO A 521 -14.73 -19.31 -4.63
C PRO A 521 -13.19 -19.35 -4.71
N TYR A 522 -12.62 -18.85 -5.81
CA TYR A 522 -11.17 -18.72 -5.99
C TYR A 522 -10.80 -17.30 -6.42
N LEU A 523 -9.72 -16.75 -5.86
CA LEU A 523 -9.17 -15.47 -6.29
C LEU A 523 -8.37 -15.64 -7.58
N VAL A 524 -8.57 -14.78 -8.57
CA VAL A 524 -7.91 -14.87 -9.89
C VAL A 524 -7.62 -13.46 -10.40
N TYR A 525 -6.47 -13.26 -11.04
CA TYR A 525 -6.20 -12.00 -11.72
C TYR A 525 -7.01 -11.89 -13.02
N LEU A 526 -7.76 -10.79 -13.15
CA LEU A 526 -8.40 -10.36 -14.40
C LEU A 526 -7.44 -9.48 -15.22
N GLU A 527 -6.70 -8.61 -14.53
CA GLU A 527 -5.59 -7.77 -15.03
C GLU A 527 -4.46 -7.73 -13.98
N GLU A 528 -3.28 -7.18 -14.34
CA GLU A 528 -2.09 -7.14 -13.47
C GLU A 528 -2.40 -6.56 -12.07
N ASP A 529 -3.24 -5.52 -12.02
CA ASP A 529 -3.65 -4.84 -10.79
C ASP A 529 -5.12 -5.09 -10.40
N ASN A 530 -5.78 -6.10 -10.99
CA ASN A 530 -7.19 -6.37 -10.71
C ASN A 530 -7.46 -7.85 -10.43
N LEU A 531 -7.74 -8.16 -9.16
CA LEU A 531 -8.26 -9.43 -8.68
C LEU A 531 -9.79 -9.51 -8.88
N CYS A 532 -10.24 -10.71 -9.18
CA CYS A 532 -11.65 -11.06 -9.27
C CYS A 532 -11.90 -12.39 -8.55
N VAL A 533 -13.17 -12.67 -8.29
CA VAL A 533 -13.59 -13.91 -7.64
C VAL A 533 -14.23 -14.83 -8.66
N CYS A 534 -13.67 -16.01 -8.85
CA CYS A 534 -14.29 -17.06 -9.63
C CYS A 534 -15.36 -17.76 -8.80
N THR A 535 -16.63 -17.57 -9.16
CA THR A 535 -17.79 -18.08 -8.43
C THR A 535 -18.30 -19.42 -8.98
N GLY A 536 -17.97 -19.74 -10.22
CA GLY A 536 -18.55 -20.90 -10.90
C GLY A 536 -17.95 -21.18 -12.28
N LYS A 537 -18.44 -22.26 -12.88
CA LYS A 537 -18.20 -22.61 -14.29
C LYS A 537 -19.53 -22.77 -15.01
N THR A 538 -19.57 -22.38 -16.28
CA THR A 538 -20.75 -22.64 -17.13
C THR A 538 -20.92 -24.15 -17.37
N LYS A 539 -22.17 -24.61 -17.56
CA LYS A 539 -22.51 -26.02 -17.84
C LYS A 539 -22.32 -26.40 -19.32
N GLU A 540 -21.46 -25.69 -20.06
CA GLU A 540 -21.21 -25.91 -21.49
C GLU A 540 -20.18 -27.03 -21.74
N GLN A 541 -20.10 -27.57 -22.97
CA GLN A 541 -19.09 -28.59 -23.36
C GLN A 541 -17.65 -28.12 -23.09
N THR A 542 -17.38 -26.82 -23.22
CA THR A 542 -16.15 -26.15 -22.79
C THR A 542 -16.49 -25.19 -21.64
N PRO A 543 -16.22 -25.58 -20.37
CA PRO A 543 -16.63 -24.77 -19.23
C PRO A 543 -15.87 -23.43 -19.21
N LYS A 544 -16.62 -22.33 -19.19
CA LYS A 544 -16.09 -20.97 -19.02
C LYS A 544 -16.17 -20.58 -17.55
N LEU A 545 -15.24 -19.75 -17.10
CA LEU A 545 -15.18 -19.25 -15.74
C LEU A 545 -16.20 -18.11 -15.57
N GLN A 546 -16.98 -18.15 -14.50
CA GLN A 546 -17.83 -17.05 -14.05
C GLN A 546 -17.02 -16.23 -13.05
N LEU A 547 -16.65 -15.02 -13.42
CA LEU A 547 -15.83 -14.10 -12.65
C LEU A 547 -16.67 -12.93 -12.17
N PHE A 548 -16.52 -12.55 -10.91
CA PHE A 548 -17.13 -11.35 -10.35
C PHE A 548 -16.02 -10.32 -10.08
N ASN A 549 -16.10 -9.16 -10.75
CA ASN A 549 -15.15 -8.08 -10.62
C ASN A 549 -15.60 -7.11 -9.52
N CYS A 550 -14.96 -7.18 -8.36
CA CYS A 550 -15.29 -6.35 -7.20
C CYS A 550 -14.91 -4.87 -7.36
N LEU A 551 -14.12 -4.46 -8.37
CA LEU A 551 -13.91 -3.04 -8.62
C LEU A 551 -15.10 -2.42 -9.39
N SER A 552 -15.61 -3.13 -10.39
CA SER A 552 -16.67 -2.62 -11.27
C SER A 552 -18.10 -3.09 -10.91
N GLY A 553 -18.22 -4.11 -10.06
CA GLY A 553 -19.48 -4.76 -9.71
C GLY A 553 -20.08 -5.61 -10.83
N LYS A 554 -19.34 -5.87 -11.92
CA LYS A 554 -19.82 -6.62 -13.08
C LYS A 554 -19.46 -8.09 -13.00
N GLN A 555 -20.36 -8.94 -13.50
CA GLN A 555 -20.06 -10.35 -13.78
C GLN A 555 -19.53 -10.50 -15.20
N GLU A 556 -18.43 -11.23 -15.34
CA GLU A 556 -17.77 -11.53 -16.61
C GLU A 556 -17.67 -13.04 -16.80
N ILE A 557 -17.93 -13.51 -18.02
CA ILE A 557 -17.78 -14.92 -18.38
C ILE A 557 -16.60 -15.04 -19.33
N VAL A 558 -15.52 -15.66 -18.88
CA VAL A 558 -14.24 -15.69 -19.60
C VAL A 558 -13.76 -17.13 -19.76
N SER A 559 -13.16 -17.45 -20.92
CA SER A 559 -12.47 -18.73 -21.10
C SER A 559 -11.17 -18.74 -20.31
N ALA A 560 -10.90 -19.82 -19.57
CA ALA A 560 -9.65 -19.99 -18.84
C ALA A 560 -8.41 -19.85 -19.75
N ASP A 561 -8.48 -20.32 -20.99
CA ASP A 561 -7.39 -20.19 -21.98
C ASP A 561 -7.17 -18.75 -22.44
N ALA A 562 -8.26 -18.01 -22.66
CA ALA A 562 -8.19 -16.62 -23.09
C ALA A 562 -7.64 -15.74 -21.96
N LEU A 563 -8.06 -16.01 -20.72
CA LEU A 563 -7.53 -15.33 -19.55
C LEU A 563 -6.05 -15.64 -19.35
N ALA A 564 -5.67 -16.92 -19.46
CA ALA A 564 -4.29 -17.35 -19.36
C ALA A 564 -3.37 -16.70 -20.43
N ALA A 565 -3.83 -16.67 -21.69
CA ALA A 565 -3.11 -16.04 -22.79
C ALA A 565 -2.85 -14.53 -22.55
N LYS A 566 -3.79 -13.82 -21.90
CA LYS A 566 -3.62 -12.40 -21.55
C LYS A 566 -2.43 -12.16 -20.61
N PHE A 567 -2.15 -13.13 -19.73
CA PHE A 567 -1.05 -13.07 -18.76
C PHE A 567 0.19 -13.86 -19.20
N GLY A 568 0.22 -14.38 -20.43
CA GLY A 568 1.30 -15.28 -20.89
C GLY A 568 1.40 -16.57 -20.06
N ASP A 569 0.31 -16.96 -19.41
CA ASP A 569 0.22 -18.18 -18.63
C ASP A 569 -0.04 -19.37 -19.57
N PHE A 570 1.01 -20.14 -19.88
CA PHE A 570 0.92 -21.37 -20.67
C PHE A 570 1.03 -22.64 -19.80
N ARG A 571 0.86 -22.50 -18.48
CA ARG A 571 1.20 -23.51 -17.46
C ARG A 571 0.04 -24.50 -17.26
N THR A 572 0.32 -25.79 -17.16
CA THR A 572 -0.70 -26.80 -16.76
C THR A 572 -0.46 -27.39 -15.37
N ASP A 573 0.72 -27.15 -14.81
CA ASP A 573 1.20 -27.62 -13.52
C ASP A 573 1.56 -26.46 -12.57
N GLN A 574 1.69 -26.79 -11.29
CA GLN A 574 1.70 -25.84 -10.17
C GLN A 574 3.00 -25.04 -9.97
N THR A 575 4.00 -25.19 -10.84
CA THR A 575 5.41 -24.87 -10.48
C THR A 575 5.96 -23.56 -11.05
N TYR A 576 5.34 -22.96 -12.05
CA TYR A 576 5.84 -21.70 -12.59
C TYR A 576 5.11 -20.52 -11.95
N ARG A 577 5.82 -19.61 -11.27
CA ARG A 577 5.39 -18.23 -11.02
C ARG A 577 6.52 -17.37 -11.59
N MET A 578 6.21 -16.47 -12.53
CA MET A 578 7.16 -15.44 -12.97
C MET A 578 6.72 -14.15 -12.32
N ASN A 579 7.58 -13.57 -11.48
CA ASN A 579 7.27 -12.30 -10.84
C ASN A 579 7.64 -11.09 -11.72
N ARG A 580 8.50 -11.28 -12.73
CA ARG A 580 9.06 -10.21 -13.58
C ARG A 580 9.33 -10.68 -15.02
N VAL A 581 9.46 -9.74 -15.96
CA VAL A 581 9.92 -10.03 -17.33
C VAL A 581 11.42 -10.36 -17.31
N PRO A 582 11.86 -11.53 -17.81
CA PRO A 582 13.27 -11.92 -17.73
C PRO A 582 14.13 -11.15 -18.74
N LYS A 583 15.27 -10.63 -18.27
CA LYS A 583 16.26 -9.94 -19.13
C LYS A 583 17.25 -10.90 -19.79
N GLU A 584 17.50 -12.05 -19.16
CA GLU A 584 18.44 -13.06 -19.62
C GLU A 584 17.86 -14.46 -19.43
N ALA A 585 17.98 -15.30 -20.46
CA ALA A 585 17.59 -16.70 -20.43
C ALA A 585 18.86 -17.56 -20.52
N ILE A 586 19.11 -18.32 -19.47
CA ILE A 586 20.33 -19.10 -19.32
C ILE A 586 19.99 -20.59 -19.39
N LEU A 587 20.57 -21.28 -20.35
CA LEU A 587 20.48 -22.72 -20.45
C LEU A 587 21.79 -23.35 -19.97
N VAL A 588 21.75 -24.06 -18.85
CA VAL A 588 22.91 -24.76 -18.34
C VAL A 588 22.98 -26.17 -18.93
N LEU A 589 24.07 -26.48 -19.62
CA LEU A 589 24.35 -27.79 -20.19
C LEU A 589 25.29 -28.53 -19.24
N VAL A 590 24.79 -29.59 -18.61
CA VAL A 590 25.54 -30.41 -17.65
C VAL A 590 25.92 -31.74 -18.27
N ASP A 591 27.23 -32.00 -18.31
CA ASP A 591 27.79 -33.26 -18.78
C ASP A 591 27.67 -34.35 -17.70
N SER A 592 27.06 -35.46 -18.07
CA SER A 592 26.90 -36.66 -17.24
C SER A 592 27.49 -37.90 -17.90
N SER A 593 28.36 -37.73 -18.89
CA SER A 593 28.99 -38.83 -19.62
C SER A 593 29.98 -39.62 -18.76
N SER A 594 30.42 -40.77 -19.27
CA SER A 594 31.40 -41.62 -18.58
C SER A 594 32.75 -40.95 -18.33
N SER A 595 33.15 -39.95 -19.12
CA SER A 595 34.40 -39.21 -18.90
C SER A 595 34.34 -38.36 -17.62
N MET A 596 33.14 -38.00 -17.16
CA MET A 596 32.90 -37.27 -15.91
C MET A 596 33.09 -38.12 -14.64
N SER A 597 33.34 -39.44 -14.79
CA SER A 597 33.70 -40.33 -13.67
C SER A 597 35.19 -40.26 -13.30
N HIS A 598 36.01 -39.61 -14.13
CA HIS A 598 37.44 -39.43 -13.87
C HIS A 598 37.68 -38.36 -12.82
N ASP A 599 38.87 -38.44 -12.23
CA ASP A 599 39.32 -37.43 -11.27
C ASP A 599 39.57 -36.08 -11.96
N CYS A 600 39.32 -35.04 -11.19
CA CYS A 600 39.72 -33.66 -11.38
C CYS A 600 40.38 -33.17 -10.10
N TYR A 601 40.58 -31.86 -9.99
CA TYR A 601 41.18 -31.12 -8.88
C TYR A 601 41.22 -31.91 -7.55
N GLU A 602 42.41 -32.08 -6.98
CA GLU A 602 42.60 -32.67 -5.65
C GLU A 602 41.97 -34.08 -5.49
N SER A 603 41.96 -34.88 -6.57
CA SER A 603 41.44 -36.26 -6.60
C SER A 603 39.92 -36.40 -6.36
N ARG A 604 39.14 -35.36 -6.63
CA ARG A 604 37.65 -35.43 -6.64
C ARG A 604 37.13 -35.82 -8.02
N LYS A 605 35.96 -36.45 -8.11
CA LYS A 605 35.35 -36.77 -9.42
C LYS A 605 34.84 -35.53 -10.13
N ARG A 606 35.00 -35.46 -11.45
CA ARG A 606 34.50 -34.32 -12.29
C ARG A 606 33.01 -34.07 -12.11
N ILE A 607 32.20 -35.13 -11.99
CA ILE A 607 30.76 -35.01 -11.78
C ILE A 607 30.40 -34.30 -10.47
N GLU A 608 31.18 -34.52 -9.40
CA GLU A 608 30.97 -33.85 -8.10
C GLU A 608 31.35 -32.37 -8.19
N ALA A 609 32.42 -32.05 -8.92
CA ALA A 609 32.80 -30.67 -9.20
C ALA A 609 31.71 -29.93 -10.00
N VAL A 610 31.11 -30.55 -11.02
CA VAL A 610 29.98 -29.94 -11.76
C VAL A 610 28.79 -29.66 -10.86
N LYS A 611 28.41 -30.61 -9.99
CA LYS A 611 27.32 -30.41 -9.03
C LYS A 611 27.59 -29.19 -8.14
N GLN A 612 28.79 -29.09 -7.58
CA GLN A 612 29.18 -27.96 -6.74
C GLN A 612 29.15 -26.62 -7.50
N LEU A 613 29.66 -26.58 -8.73
CA LEU A 613 29.65 -25.36 -9.54
C LEU A 613 28.24 -24.94 -9.93
N PHE A 614 27.36 -25.88 -10.26
CA PHE A 614 25.97 -25.60 -10.58
C PHE A 614 25.19 -25.09 -9.38
N LEU A 615 25.35 -25.71 -8.21
CA LEU A 615 24.73 -25.24 -6.97
C LEU A 615 25.22 -23.83 -6.62
N SER A 616 26.53 -23.59 -6.69
CA SER A 616 27.09 -22.25 -6.48
C SER A 616 26.55 -21.22 -7.48
N PHE A 617 26.37 -21.60 -8.75
CA PHE A 617 25.77 -20.73 -9.76
C PHE A 617 24.32 -20.36 -9.41
N ILE A 618 23.50 -21.33 -9.00
CA ILE A 618 22.12 -21.11 -8.59
C ILE A 618 22.06 -20.22 -7.35
N ASP A 619 22.79 -20.57 -6.30
CA ASP A 619 22.70 -19.89 -5.01
C ASP A 619 23.09 -18.41 -5.15
N ARG A 620 24.16 -18.13 -5.91
CA ARG A 620 24.60 -16.75 -6.17
C ARG A 620 23.65 -16.00 -7.11
N THR A 621 23.10 -16.63 -8.16
CA THR A 621 22.11 -15.98 -9.03
C THR A 621 20.84 -15.61 -8.26
N MET A 622 20.38 -16.48 -7.35
CA MET A 622 19.23 -16.20 -6.48
C MET A 622 19.54 -15.10 -5.47
N ALA A 623 20.71 -15.15 -4.82
CA ALA A 623 21.13 -14.13 -3.85
C ALA A 623 21.27 -12.73 -4.47
N TYR A 624 21.62 -12.64 -5.76
CA TYR A 624 21.71 -11.36 -6.47
C TYR A 624 20.39 -10.86 -7.08
N ASP A 625 19.30 -11.61 -6.95
CA ASP A 625 17.97 -11.29 -7.52
C ASP A 625 18.04 -10.86 -9.00
N PHE A 626 18.84 -11.56 -9.79
CA PHE A 626 18.90 -11.28 -11.22
C PHE A 626 17.61 -11.74 -11.93
N PRO A 627 17.05 -10.94 -12.87
CA PRO A 627 15.85 -11.29 -13.62
C PRO A 627 16.19 -12.34 -14.70
N HIS A 628 16.49 -13.55 -14.26
CA HIS A 628 16.95 -14.67 -15.07
C HIS A 628 15.92 -15.79 -15.09
N ILE A 629 15.76 -16.44 -16.24
CA ILE A 629 15.15 -17.77 -16.29
C ILE A 629 16.22 -18.80 -16.60
N ILE A 630 16.24 -19.87 -15.82
CA ILE A 630 17.26 -20.91 -15.96
C ILE A 630 16.59 -22.19 -16.45
N GLY A 631 17.14 -22.77 -17.50
CA GLY A 631 16.80 -24.11 -17.98
C GLY A 631 17.99 -25.05 -17.78
N LEU A 632 17.73 -26.35 -17.70
CA LEU A 632 18.76 -27.35 -17.50
C LEU A 632 18.69 -28.42 -18.59
N VAL A 633 19.81 -28.67 -19.26
CA VAL A 633 19.97 -29.81 -20.17
C VAL A 633 21.03 -30.73 -19.60
N LYS A 634 20.64 -31.97 -19.37
CA LYS A 634 21.57 -33.05 -19.06
C LYS A 634 21.91 -33.78 -20.35
N PHE A 635 23.20 -34.01 -20.61
CA PHE A 635 23.63 -34.86 -21.72
C PHE A 635 24.58 -35.96 -21.27
N GLY A 636 24.45 -37.13 -21.91
CA GLY A 636 25.13 -38.39 -21.58
C GLY A 636 24.66 -39.45 -22.57
N LYS A 637 24.03 -40.53 -22.11
CA LYS A 637 23.39 -41.50 -23.02
C LYS A 637 22.31 -40.87 -23.92
N GLU A 638 21.50 -39.97 -23.35
CA GLU A 638 20.43 -39.22 -24.01
C GLU A 638 20.54 -37.75 -23.59
N VAL A 639 19.98 -36.85 -24.40
CA VAL A 639 19.92 -35.42 -24.10
C VAL A 639 18.54 -35.10 -23.55
N ASN A 640 18.46 -34.74 -22.27
CA ASN A 640 17.20 -34.48 -21.57
C ASN A 640 17.14 -33.00 -21.17
N PHE A 641 16.15 -32.30 -21.71
CA PHE A 641 15.82 -30.93 -21.34
C PHE A 641 14.80 -30.91 -20.19
N LYS A 642 15.03 -30.03 -19.23
CA LYS A 642 14.06 -29.62 -18.21
C LYS A 642 13.67 -28.18 -18.48
N ALA A 643 12.36 -27.93 -18.40
CA ALA A 643 11.77 -26.62 -18.67
C ALA A 643 12.47 -25.51 -17.88
N PHE A 644 12.42 -24.29 -18.40
CA PHE A 644 12.91 -23.11 -17.70
C PHE A 644 12.17 -22.94 -16.35
N THR A 645 12.72 -22.23 -15.37
CA THR A 645 12.04 -21.92 -14.11
C THR A 645 12.70 -20.73 -13.40
N GLU A 646 11.93 -20.02 -12.57
CA GLU A 646 12.44 -19.09 -11.54
C GLU A 646 12.68 -19.81 -10.20
N SER A 647 11.94 -20.89 -9.90
CA SER A 647 12.09 -21.68 -8.68
C SER A 647 13.08 -22.82 -8.87
N MET A 648 14.18 -22.78 -8.10
CA MET A 648 15.37 -23.60 -8.31
C MET A 648 15.42 -24.89 -7.48
N ASP A 649 14.46 -25.11 -6.58
CA ASP A 649 14.47 -26.27 -5.68
C ASP A 649 14.32 -27.60 -6.42
N THR A 650 13.54 -27.60 -7.51
CA THR A 650 13.37 -28.78 -8.38
C THR A 650 14.66 -29.17 -9.13
N PHE A 651 15.53 -28.18 -9.43
CA PHE A 651 16.81 -28.44 -10.08
C PHE A 651 17.87 -28.96 -9.11
N ARG A 652 17.84 -28.56 -7.84
CA ARG A 652 18.76 -29.07 -6.81
C ARG A 652 18.63 -30.60 -6.68
N ALA A 653 17.42 -31.09 -6.47
CA ALA A 653 17.14 -32.53 -6.39
C ALA A 653 17.59 -33.29 -7.65
N TYR A 654 17.35 -32.71 -8.82
CA TYR A 654 17.73 -33.33 -10.09
C TYR A 654 19.25 -33.39 -10.32
N VAL A 655 19.99 -32.38 -9.87
CA VAL A 655 21.46 -32.34 -9.99
C VAL A 655 22.13 -33.27 -8.98
N ASP A 656 21.55 -33.41 -7.78
CA ASP A 656 22.03 -34.35 -6.77
C ASP A 656 21.96 -35.81 -7.25
N GLU A 657 20.93 -36.17 -8.02
CA GLU A 657 20.76 -37.50 -8.62
C GLU A 657 21.69 -37.80 -9.81
N LEU A 658 22.53 -36.85 -10.26
CA LEU A 658 23.39 -37.07 -11.43
C LEU A 658 24.51 -38.10 -11.15
N THR A 659 24.62 -39.08 -12.04
CA THR A 659 25.66 -40.11 -12.08
C THR A 659 26.31 -40.14 -13.46
N ALA A 660 27.64 -40.34 -13.51
CA ALA A 660 28.43 -40.31 -14.74
C ALA A 660 28.29 -41.62 -15.55
N HIS A 661 27.48 -41.64 -16.61
CA HIS A 661 27.25 -42.79 -17.49
C HIS A 661 26.95 -42.38 -18.94
N GLY A 662 27.41 -43.18 -19.92
CA GLY A 662 27.07 -43.03 -21.34
C GLY A 662 28.15 -42.32 -22.17
N LYS A 663 27.78 -41.97 -23.42
CA LYS A 663 28.60 -41.23 -24.40
C LYS A 663 28.40 -39.72 -24.25
N THR A 664 29.14 -38.90 -24.98
CA THR A 664 29.06 -37.44 -24.88
C THR A 664 28.62 -36.83 -26.22
N PRO A 665 27.32 -36.52 -26.41
CA PRO A 665 26.79 -35.83 -27.59
C PRO A 665 26.70 -34.31 -27.33
N LEU A 666 27.85 -33.65 -27.20
CA LEU A 666 27.97 -32.23 -26.82
C LEU A 666 27.32 -31.28 -27.85
N TYR A 667 27.58 -31.50 -29.14
CA TYR A 667 27.06 -30.63 -30.20
C TYR A 667 25.57 -30.84 -30.45
N ASP A 668 25.06 -32.06 -30.21
CA ASP A 668 23.61 -32.32 -30.24
C ASP A 668 22.90 -31.63 -29.06
N ALA A 669 23.52 -31.57 -27.88
CA ALA A 669 23.01 -30.81 -26.74
C ALA A 669 22.96 -29.30 -26.99
N LEU A 670 24.00 -28.75 -27.65
CA LEU A 670 24.01 -27.35 -28.10
C LEU A 670 22.89 -27.06 -29.13
N ASN A 671 22.64 -27.97 -30.07
CA ASN A 671 21.55 -27.82 -31.03
C ASN A 671 20.16 -27.91 -30.38
N LEU A 672 19.95 -28.82 -29.42
CA LEU A 672 18.70 -28.84 -28.65
C LEU A 672 18.50 -27.52 -27.90
N GLY A 673 19.56 -27.04 -27.25
CA GLY A 673 19.50 -25.77 -26.53
C GLY A 673 19.19 -24.58 -27.43
N LEU A 674 19.68 -24.59 -28.68
CA LEU A 674 19.39 -23.55 -29.67
C LEU A 674 17.89 -23.50 -29.95
N SER A 675 17.24 -24.64 -30.16
CA SER A 675 15.79 -24.71 -30.40
C SER A 675 15.00 -24.19 -29.20
N GLU A 676 15.35 -24.60 -27.97
CA GLU A 676 14.64 -24.18 -26.77
C GLU A 676 14.80 -22.69 -26.46
N LEU A 677 16.03 -22.15 -26.58
CA LEU A 677 16.27 -20.72 -26.39
C LEU A 677 15.61 -19.86 -27.48
N GLN A 678 15.45 -20.38 -28.70
CA GLN A 678 14.68 -19.71 -29.74
C GLN A 678 13.17 -19.66 -29.42
N ASN A 679 12.62 -20.68 -28.78
CA ASN A 679 11.24 -20.66 -28.30
C ASN A 679 11.05 -19.56 -27.24
N VAL A 680 12.00 -19.46 -26.30
CA VAL A 680 12.03 -18.38 -25.31
C VAL A 680 12.11 -17.00 -25.98
N LYS A 681 12.94 -16.82 -27.01
CA LYS A 681 13.07 -15.55 -27.74
C LYS A 681 11.78 -15.13 -28.47
N LYS A 682 10.99 -16.09 -28.95
CA LYS A 682 9.66 -15.80 -29.52
C LYS A 682 8.70 -15.28 -28.46
N GLN A 683 8.79 -15.81 -27.24
CA GLN A 683 7.98 -15.37 -26.10
C GLN A 683 8.47 -14.04 -25.51
N PHE A 684 9.79 -13.82 -25.46
CA PHE A 684 10.43 -12.64 -24.89
C PHE A 684 11.47 -12.04 -25.86
N PRO A 685 11.06 -11.16 -26.79
CA PRO A 685 11.94 -10.63 -27.84
C PRO A 685 13.13 -9.81 -27.33
N GLY A 686 13.00 -9.17 -26.17
CA GLY A 686 14.05 -8.37 -25.53
C GLY A 686 15.04 -9.17 -24.68
N CYS A 687 14.85 -10.49 -24.57
CA CYS A 687 15.66 -11.34 -23.69
C CYS A 687 17.00 -11.73 -24.35
N THR A 688 18.08 -11.61 -23.59
CA THR A 688 19.41 -12.09 -24.00
C THR A 688 19.51 -13.61 -23.82
N LEU A 689 20.04 -14.31 -24.81
CA LEU A 689 20.11 -15.78 -24.80
C LEU A 689 21.52 -16.26 -24.52
N ARG A 690 21.66 -17.15 -23.54
CA ARG A 690 22.95 -17.68 -23.11
C ARG A 690 22.91 -19.19 -22.87
N MET A 691 24.00 -19.86 -23.21
CA MET A 691 24.29 -21.23 -22.80
C MET A 691 25.52 -21.26 -21.90
N LEU A 692 25.47 -22.05 -20.84
CA LEU A 692 26.61 -22.30 -19.95
C LEU A 692 26.93 -23.81 -19.96
N CYS A 693 28.08 -24.19 -20.50
CA CYS A 693 28.49 -25.59 -20.62
C CYS A 693 29.43 -25.97 -19.47
N LEU A 694 29.04 -26.97 -18.67
CA LEU A 694 29.85 -27.59 -17.62
C LEU A 694 30.26 -29.00 -18.08
N THR A 695 31.47 -29.16 -18.61
CA THR A 695 31.93 -30.38 -19.30
C THR A 695 33.45 -30.52 -19.26
N ASP A 696 33.99 -31.70 -19.54
CA ASP A 696 35.41 -31.88 -19.85
C ASP A 696 35.74 -31.71 -21.36
N GLY A 697 34.73 -31.38 -22.15
CA GLY A 697 34.83 -31.09 -23.57
C GLY A 697 34.99 -32.32 -24.46
N HIS A 698 34.94 -33.56 -23.97
CA HIS A 698 35.04 -34.71 -24.88
C HIS A 698 33.75 -34.90 -25.66
N ASP A 699 33.80 -35.00 -26.99
CA ASP A 699 32.67 -35.46 -27.79
C ASP A 699 32.97 -36.85 -28.36
N GLN A 700 32.06 -37.80 -28.16
CA GLN A 700 32.21 -39.19 -28.66
C GLN A 700 30.93 -39.73 -29.31
N GLY A 701 30.03 -38.84 -29.74
CA GLY A 701 28.72 -39.30 -30.18
C GLY A 701 27.80 -38.27 -30.81
N SER A 702 28.24 -37.02 -31.01
CA SER A 702 27.40 -36.05 -31.72
C SER A 702 27.23 -36.40 -33.18
N ARG A 703 26.01 -36.26 -33.70
CA ARG A 703 25.72 -36.33 -35.14
C ARG A 703 25.89 -34.98 -35.83
N SER A 704 25.83 -33.91 -35.05
CA SER A 704 25.92 -32.53 -35.52
C SER A 704 27.36 -32.07 -35.75
N ASP A 705 27.60 -31.34 -36.84
CA ASP A 705 28.91 -30.75 -37.14
C ASP A 705 29.18 -29.49 -36.29
N PRO A 706 30.35 -29.37 -35.64
CA PRO A 706 30.66 -28.24 -34.76
C PRO A 706 30.74 -26.88 -35.47
N VAL A 707 31.13 -26.83 -36.74
CA VAL A 707 31.18 -25.58 -37.53
C VAL A 707 29.76 -25.12 -37.84
N GLU A 708 28.89 -26.05 -38.25
CA GLU A 708 27.48 -25.77 -38.49
C GLU A 708 26.76 -25.27 -37.24
N VAL A 709 26.99 -25.91 -36.09
CA VAL A 709 26.43 -25.48 -34.79
C VAL A 709 26.91 -24.08 -34.43
N ALA A 710 28.21 -23.78 -34.58
CA ALA A 710 28.76 -22.45 -34.31
C ALA A 710 28.08 -21.36 -35.15
N VAL A 711 27.92 -21.60 -36.45
CA VAL A 711 27.27 -20.65 -37.38
C VAL A 711 25.81 -20.42 -36.99
N LYS A 712 25.07 -21.48 -36.63
CA LYS A 712 23.68 -21.37 -36.16
C LYS A 712 23.56 -20.54 -34.88
N LEU A 713 24.47 -20.74 -33.92
CA LEU A 713 24.48 -19.99 -32.66
C LEU A 713 24.76 -18.49 -32.88
N ILE A 714 25.71 -18.16 -33.76
CA ILE A 714 26.03 -16.77 -34.13
C ILE A 714 24.81 -16.10 -34.76
N ASN A 715 24.17 -16.75 -35.74
CA ASN A 715 22.99 -16.22 -36.44
C ASN A 715 21.78 -16.05 -35.49
N ALA A 716 21.64 -16.93 -34.50
CA ALA A 716 20.58 -16.82 -33.48
C ALA A 716 20.88 -15.78 -32.38
N ASN A 717 22.09 -15.20 -32.38
CA ASN A 717 22.62 -14.28 -31.37
C ASN A 717 22.74 -14.90 -29.96
N ILE A 718 22.99 -16.21 -29.87
CA ILE A 718 23.18 -16.93 -28.60
C ILE A 718 24.64 -16.87 -28.18
N VAL A 719 24.91 -16.57 -26.91
CA VAL A 719 26.27 -16.57 -26.33
C VAL A 719 26.53 -17.90 -25.65
N VAL A 720 27.68 -18.53 -25.92
CA VAL A 720 28.07 -19.80 -25.27
C VAL A 720 29.27 -19.60 -24.36
N ASP A 721 29.07 -19.76 -23.06
CA ASP A 721 30.14 -19.87 -22.08
C ASP A 721 30.45 -21.34 -21.80
N SER A 722 31.72 -21.67 -21.58
CA SER A 722 32.15 -23.02 -21.25
C SER A 722 33.15 -23.04 -20.08
N VAL A 723 32.99 -24.00 -19.19
CA VAL A 723 33.94 -24.30 -18.11
C VAL A 723 34.45 -25.72 -18.34
N LEU A 724 35.72 -25.83 -18.72
CA LEU A 724 36.38 -27.09 -19.01
C LEU A 724 36.98 -27.70 -17.74
N LEU A 725 36.53 -28.90 -17.38
CA LEU A 725 37.00 -29.63 -16.20
C LEU A 725 38.05 -30.69 -16.57
N GLY A 726 39.18 -30.69 -15.86
CA GLY A 726 40.28 -31.64 -16.06
C GLY A 726 41.43 -31.14 -16.93
N GLU A 727 42.40 -32.01 -17.19
CA GLU A 727 43.68 -31.62 -17.80
C GLU A 727 43.63 -31.45 -19.32
N GLN A 728 42.63 -32.03 -19.98
CA GLN A 728 42.56 -32.04 -21.44
C GLN A 728 42.19 -30.66 -22.02
N VAL A 729 42.72 -30.34 -23.19
CA VAL A 729 42.49 -29.06 -23.88
C VAL A 729 41.50 -29.30 -25.02
N ASN A 730 40.35 -28.64 -24.97
CA ASN A 730 39.42 -28.63 -26.10
C ASN A 730 39.47 -27.26 -26.81
N THR A 731 40.09 -27.24 -28.00
CA THR A 731 40.22 -26.05 -28.84
C THR A 731 38.97 -25.76 -29.68
N VAL A 732 38.10 -26.75 -29.88
CA VAL A 732 36.86 -26.60 -30.66
C VAL A 732 35.78 -25.89 -29.85
N LEU A 733 35.48 -26.38 -28.64
CA LEU A 733 34.50 -25.73 -27.75
C LEU A 733 34.97 -24.33 -27.34
N HIS A 734 36.29 -24.16 -27.14
CA HIS A 734 36.91 -22.86 -26.95
C HIS A 734 36.64 -21.90 -28.12
N GLY A 735 36.80 -22.38 -29.35
CA GLY A 735 36.49 -21.63 -30.56
C GLY A 735 34.99 -21.26 -30.65
N ILE A 736 34.09 -22.17 -30.31
CA ILE A 736 32.63 -21.91 -30.29
C ILE A 736 32.29 -20.83 -29.26
N SER A 737 32.84 -20.91 -28.05
CA SER A 737 32.63 -19.90 -27.01
C SER A 737 33.11 -18.53 -27.46
N ASN A 738 34.33 -18.41 -27.99
CA ASN A 738 34.86 -17.11 -28.40
C ASN A 738 34.16 -16.53 -29.64
N THR A 739 33.78 -17.37 -30.62
CA THR A 739 33.11 -16.90 -31.84
C THR A 739 31.71 -16.34 -31.57
N THR A 740 30.99 -16.94 -30.62
CA THR A 740 29.67 -16.47 -30.17
C THR A 740 29.73 -15.24 -29.24
N GLY A 741 30.93 -14.82 -28.82
CA GLY A 741 31.17 -13.72 -27.90
C GLY A 741 31.14 -14.10 -26.41
N GLY A 742 31.18 -15.41 -26.11
CA GLY A 742 31.29 -15.96 -24.76
C GLY A 742 32.73 -16.18 -24.29
N CYS A 743 32.88 -16.77 -23.11
CA CYS A 743 34.16 -17.07 -22.47
C CYS A 743 34.36 -18.57 -22.29
N CYS A 744 35.61 -19.01 -22.39
CA CYS A 744 36.00 -20.40 -22.16
C CYS A 744 37.02 -20.45 -21.03
N PHE A 745 36.60 -20.97 -19.89
CA PHE A 745 37.39 -21.03 -18.66
C PHE A 745 38.00 -22.42 -18.48
N LYS A 746 39.24 -22.46 -17.98
CA LYS A 746 39.90 -23.70 -17.56
C LYS A 746 40.53 -23.48 -16.17
N PRO A 747 39.75 -23.58 -15.09
CA PRO A 747 40.29 -23.44 -13.74
C PRO A 747 41.31 -24.54 -13.46
N LYS A 748 42.36 -24.23 -12.69
CA LYS A 748 43.42 -25.19 -12.32
C LYS A 748 43.15 -25.88 -10.99
N THR A 749 42.32 -25.27 -10.14
CA THR A 749 41.94 -25.80 -8.82
C THR A 749 40.43 -25.68 -8.60
N GLY A 750 39.89 -26.47 -7.66
CA GLY A 750 38.47 -26.36 -7.27
C GLY A 750 38.14 -24.99 -6.68
N LYS A 751 39.06 -24.38 -5.92
CA LYS A 751 38.91 -23.04 -5.37
C LYS A 751 38.83 -21.96 -6.47
N GLU A 752 39.65 -22.05 -7.51
CA GLU A 752 39.56 -21.14 -8.66
C GLU A 752 38.22 -21.28 -9.40
N ALA A 753 37.73 -22.52 -9.55
CA ALA A 753 36.45 -22.77 -10.20
C ALA A 753 35.27 -22.18 -9.41
N LEU A 754 35.25 -22.32 -8.09
CA LEU A 754 34.21 -21.73 -7.24
C LEU A 754 34.26 -20.19 -7.27
N ARG A 755 35.45 -19.60 -7.16
CA ARG A 755 35.64 -18.13 -7.27
C ARG A 755 35.08 -17.57 -8.59
N LEU A 756 35.19 -18.32 -9.69
CA LEU A 756 34.63 -17.92 -10.97
C LEU A 756 33.11 -17.72 -10.89
N PHE A 757 32.40 -18.60 -10.18
CA PHE A 757 30.94 -18.54 -10.00
C PHE A 757 30.48 -17.55 -8.92
N GLU A 758 31.41 -16.95 -8.17
CA GLU A 758 31.13 -15.79 -7.30
C GLU A 758 31.13 -14.47 -8.10
N MET A 759 31.66 -14.46 -9.33
CA MET A 759 31.77 -13.25 -10.14
C MET A 759 30.46 -12.92 -10.85
N GLU A 760 29.92 -11.71 -10.65
CA GLU A 760 28.74 -11.23 -11.38
C GLU A 760 28.88 -11.26 -12.90
N THR A 761 30.09 -11.01 -13.41
CA THR A 761 30.38 -11.03 -14.86
C THR A 761 30.32 -12.45 -15.44
N VAL A 762 30.35 -13.47 -14.57
CA VAL A 762 30.07 -14.87 -14.92
C VAL A 762 28.60 -15.17 -14.71
N LEU A 763 27.94 -14.61 -13.70
CA LEU A 763 26.53 -14.88 -13.45
C LEU A 763 25.59 -14.23 -14.48
N SER A 764 25.82 -12.97 -14.86
CA SER A 764 25.00 -12.23 -15.82
C SER A 764 25.81 -11.57 -16.94
N LEU A 765 25.30 -11.65 -18.17
CA LEU A 765 25.89 -10.96 -19.33
C LEU A 765 25.72 -9.44 -19.28
N GLU A 766 24.68 -8.93 -18.61
CA GLU A 766 24.46 -7.48 -18.47
C GLU A 766 25.65 -6.81 -17.76
N LYS A 767 26.28 -7.52 -16.82
CA LYS A 767 27.40 -7.00 -16.03
C LYS A 767 28.76 -7.15 -16.74
N ARG A 768 28.80 -7.89 -17.85
CA ARG A 768 30.01 -8.21 -18.61
C ARG A 768 30.20 -7.24 -19.77
N LYS A 769 31.43 -6.81 -20.01
CA LYS A 769 31.81 -6.16 -21.27
C LYS A 769 31.81 -7.20 -22.38
N LEU A 770 30.85 -7.10 -23.30
CA LEU A 770 30.68 -8.08 -24.37
C LEU A 770 31.90 -8.15 -25.28
N LYS A 771 32.37 -9.37 -25.56
CA LYS A 771 33.40 -9.63 -26.58
C LYS A 771 32.82 -9.35 -27.96
N LYS A 772 33.68 -8.90 -28.89
CA LYS A 772 33.28 -8.71 -30.28
C LYS A 772 32.96 -10.06 -30.91
N LYS A 773 31.72 -10.24 -31.38
CA LYS A 773 31.30 -11.45 -32.09
C LYS A 773 31.99 -11.54 -33.45
N PHE A 774 32.34 -12.75 -33.86
CA PHE A 774 32.90 -13.01 -35.18
C PHE A 774 31.77 -13.07 -36.21
N GLU A 775 32.04 -12.64 -37.44
CA GLU A 775 31.06 -12.79 -38.52
C GLU A 775 30.93 -14.27 -38.90
N ALA A 776 29.70 -14.74 -39.12
CA ALA A 776 29.44 -16.12 -39.52
C ALA A 776 30.20 -16.52 -40.80
N SER A 777 30.43 -15.57 -41.70
CA SER A 777 31.21 -15.74 -42.94
C SER A 777 32.67 -16.15 -42.73
N SER A 778 33.24 -15.82 -41.56
CA SER A 778 34.65 -16.06 -41.22
C SER A 778 34.93 -17.47 -40.67
N ILE A 779 33.88 -18.26 -40.42
CA ILE A 779 33.96 -19.59 -39.79
C ILE A 779 33.44 -20.63 -40.78
N GLN A 780 34.28 -21.01 -41.74
CA GLN A 780 33.92 -21.97 -42.79
C GLN A 780 34.56 -23.36 -42.58
N THR A 781 35.63 -23.45 -41.79
CA THR A 781 36.34 -24.71 -41.54
C THR A 781 36.64 -24.91 -40.06
N LEU A 782 36.86 -26.16 -39.65
CA LEU A 782 37.29 -26.52 -38.30
C LEU A 782 38.65 -25.88 -37.93
N ALA A 783 39.51 -25.63 -38.93
CA ALA A 783 40.78 -24.94 -38.75
C ALA A 783 40.59 -23.46 -38.34
N ASN A 784 39.52 -22.81 -38.83
CA ASN A 784 39.17 -21.44 -38.39
C ASN A 784 38.79 -21.43 -36.91
N LEU A 785 37.98 -22.39 -36.44
CA LEU A 785 37.58 -22.50 -35.03
C LEU A 785 38.77 -22.79 -34.10
N THR A 786 39.55 -23.82 -34.43
CA THR A 786 40.69 -24.25 -33.60
C THR A 786 41.86 -23.26 -33.65
N GLY A 787 41.98 -22.48 -34.73
CA GLY A 787 42.99 -21.42 -34.87
C GLY A 787 42.82 -20.26 -33.89
N ILE A 788 41.61 -20.02 -33.37
CA ILE A 788 41.32 -18.95 -32.41
C ILE A 788 42.03 -19.18 -31.08
N PHE A 789 42.21 -20.45 -30.68
CA PHE A 789 42.92 -20.78 -29.46
C PHE A 789 44.37 -20.27 -29.46
N LYS A 790 45.03 -20.27 -30.63
CA LYS A 790 46.42 -19.77 -30.75
C LYS A 790 46.55 -18.27 -30.49
N THR A 791 45.48 -17.50 -30.66
CA THR A 791 45.50 -16.04 -30.52
C THR A 791 44.95 -15.57 -29.17
N HIS A 792 43.97 -16.28 -28.59
CA HIS A 792 43.25 -15.80 -27.41
C HIS A 792 43.50 -16.62 -26.13
N GLY A 793 43.91 -17.89 -26.22
CA GLY A 793 44.08 -18.75 -25.04
C GLY A 793 42.80 -18.87 -24.19
N PHE A 794 42.88 -19.55 -23.04
CA PHE A 794 41.74 -19.62 -22.10
C PHE A 794 41.51 -18.29 -21.39
N ASP A 795 40.26 -18.02 -21.05
CA ASP A 795 39.89 -16.85 -20.27
C ASP A 795 40.14 -17.11 -18.78
N ASP A 796 40.80 -16.17 -18.10
CA ASP A 796 40.96 -16.21 -16.64
C ASP A 796 39.71 -15.66 -15.94
N LYS A 797 39.18 -14.53 -16.41
CA LYS A 797 37.96 -13.89 -15.89
C LYS A 797 37.33 -12.96 -16.93
N PRO A 798 36.00 -12.76 -16.93
CA PRO A 798 35.36 -11.80 -17.81
C PRO A 798 35.50 -10.35 -17.31
N GLU A 799 35.77 -9.42 -18.24
CA GLU A 799 35.84 -7.98 -17.96
C GLU A 799 34.47 -7.40 -17.59
N VAL A 800 34.46 -6.46 -16.66
CA VAL A 800 33.26 -5.78 -16.17
C VAL A 800 32.81 -4.69 -17.14
N ALA A 801 31.51 -4.60 -17.39
CA ALA A 801 30.92 -3.45 -18.06
C ALA A 801 30.89 -2.25 -17.10
N LEU A 802 31.87 -1.35 -17.24
CA LEU A 802 31.90 -0.11 -16.48
C LEU A 802 30.89 0.91 -17.04
N PRO A 803 30.16 1.64 -16.18
CA PRO A 803 29.26 2.71 -16.62
C PRO A 803 29.97 3.72 -17.51
N VAL A 804 29.33 4.12 -18.62
CA VAL A 804 29.88 5.13 -19.55
C VAL A 804 30.11 6.47 -18.82
N GLN A 805 29.28 6.74 -17.81
CA GLN A 805 29.29 7.94 -16.97
C GLN A 805 30.59 8.13 -16.19
N LEU A 806 31.38 7.08 -15.97
CA LEU A 806 32.68 7.18 -15.27
C LEU A 806 33.68 8.11 -15.98
N LYS A 807 33.53 8.28 -17.29
CA LYS A 807 34.36 9.18 -18.11
C LYS A 807 33.88 10.63 -18.07
N ASN A 808 32.71 10.90 -17.48
CA ASN A 808 32.16 12.24 -17.45
C ASN A 808 32.97 13.13 -16.51
N LYS A 809 33.12 14.41 -16.88
CA LYS A 809 33.69 15.42 -15.98
C LYS A 809 32.81 15.56 -14.74
N VAL A 810 33.46 15.69 -13.58
CA VAL A 810 32.81 15.92 -12.28
C VAL A 810 33.13 17.32 -11.78
N THR A 811 32.28 17.86 -10.92
CA THR A 811 32.45 19.20 -10.34
C THR A 811 32.11 19.19 -8.85
N LEU A 812 32.34 20.33 -8.18
CA LEU A 812 32.02 20.50 -6.77
C LEU A 812 30.50 20.48 -6.54
N THR A 813 30.07 19.93 -5.39
CA THR A 813 28.65 19.84 -4.99
C THR A 813 27.92 21.18 -5.08
N GLN A 814 28.58 22.27 -4.68
CA GLN A 814 28.03 23.63 -4.71
C GLN A 814 27.62 24.07 -6.13
N ASN A 815 28.44 23.79 -7.14
CA ASN A 815 28.20 24.22 -8.52
C ASN A 815 26.97 23.53 -9.10
N THR A 816 26.87 22.22 -8.88
CA THR A 816 25.72 21.41 -9.30
C THR A 816 24.44 21.84 -8.57
N LEU A 817 24.51 22.10 -7.26
CA LEU A 817 23.36 22.56 -6.47
C LEU A 817 22.83 23.90 -6.96
N LYS A 818 23.68 24.91 -7.19
CA LYS A 818 23.26 26.22 -7.72
C LYS A 818 22.54 26.08 -9.07
N LYS A 819 23.12 25.29 -9.98
CA LYS A 819 22.54 25.04 -11.31
C LYS A 819 21.18 24.34 -11.20
N LYS A 820 21.09 23.27 -10.41
CA LYS A 820 19.88 22.44 -10.32
C LYS A 820 18.75 23.08 -9.51
N ILE A 821 19.06 23.85 -8.46
CA ILE A 821 18.05 24.63 -7.72
C ILE A 821 17.42 25.68 -8.65
N GLN A 822 18.22 26.33 -9.51
CA GLN A 822 17.70 27.27 -10.50
C GLN A 822 16.82 26.57 -11.56
N GLU A 823 17.24 25.42 -12.08
CA GLU A 823 16.44 24.61 -13.01
C GLU A 823 15.12 24.12 -12.36
N CYS A 824 15.14 23.74 -11.08
CA CYS A 824 13.95 23.31 -10.34
C CYS A 824 12.88 24.42 -10.26
N LYS A 825 13.29 25.69 -10.13
CA LYS A 825 12.37 26.84 -10.15
C LYS A 825 11.66 27.03 -11.50
N THR A 826 12.19 26.44 -12.58
CA THR A 826 11.62 26.52 -13.94
C THR A 826 10.66 25.38 -14.30
N GLY A 827 10.33 24.49 -13.35
CA GLY A 827 9.23 23.53 -13.46
C GLY A 827 9.50 22.22 -14.21
N ARG A 828 10.78 21.84 -14.43
CA ARG A 828 11.17 20.60 -15.13
C ARG A 828 11.88 19.59 -14.23
N PHE A 829 11.32 19.25 -13.07
CA PHE A 829 11.95 18.29 -12.16
C PHE A 829 11.02 17.14 -11.84
N MET A 830 11.49 15.90 -12.06
CA MET A 830 10.82 14.68 -11.62
C MET A 830 11.00 14.49 -10.10
N GLU A 831 10.11 13.76 -9.44
CA GLU A 831 10.16 13.54 -7.99
C GLU A 831 11.45 12.86 -7.52
N LYS A 832 11.93 11.84 -8.26
CA LYS A 832 13.23 11.20 -8.02
C LYS A 832 14.39 12.19 -8.02
N ASP A 833 14.41 13.07 -9.02
CA ASP A 833 15.48 14.06 -9.18
C ASP A 833 15.49 15.02 -8.00
N ARG A 834 14.31 15.38 -7.49
CA ARG A 834 14.17 16.21 -6.30
C ARG A 834 14.76 15.50 -5.06
N ARG A 835 14.48 14.21 -4.86
CA ARG A 835 15.10 13.46 -3.76
C ARG A 835 16.62 13.43 -3.86
N ILE A 836 17.19 13.15 -5.04
CA ILE A 836 18.65 13.15 -5.24
C ILE A 836 19.25 14.54 -4.96
N LEU A 837 18.54 15.61 -5.35
CA LEU A 837 18.96 16.97 -5.07
C LEU A 837 18.95 17.28 -3.57
N GLU A 838 17.95 16.79 -2.83
CA GLU A 838 17.87 16.91 -1.37
C GLU A 838 19.00 16.14 -0.67
N GLU A 839 19.35 14.94 -1.14
CA GLU A 839 20.52 14.18 -0.64
C GLU A 839 21.83 14.95 -0.86
N LEU A 840 22.05 15.46 -2.08
CA LEU A 840 23.23 16.25 -2.41
C LEU A 840 23.32 17.52 -1.56
N LYS A 841 22.17 18.16 -1.31
CA LYS A 841 22.07 19.34 -0.43
C LYS A 841 22.40 19.00 1.02
N SER A 842 21.91 17.86 1.51
CA SER A 842 22.18 17.36 2.86
C SER A 842 23.69 17.12 3.05
N LEU A 843 24.30 16.36 2.13
CA LEU A 843 25.74 16.07 2.13
C LEU A 843 26.60 17.31 1.92
N HIS A 844 26.15 18.30 1.15
CA HIS A 844 26.84 19.58 1.05
C HIS A 844 26.81 20.33 2.39
N CYS A 845 25.67 20.38 3.09
CA CYS A 845 25.55 21.12 4.35
C CYS A 845 26.28 20.42 5.52
N ASP A 846 26.20 19.09 5.59
CA ASP A 846 26.81 18.26 6.63
C ASP A 846 27.58 17.07 6.02
N PRO A 847 28.77 17.32 5.43
CA PRO A 847 29.56 16.31 4.74
C PRO A 847 30.12 15.26 5.69
N HIS A 848 30.41 14.08 5.14
CA HIS A 848 31.10 13.02 5.87
C HIS A 848 32.57 13.41 6.12
N PRO A 849 33.12 13.23 7.35
CA PRO A 849 34.50 13.64 7.67
C PRO A 849 35.58 12.97 6.81
N TYR A 850 35.28 11.78 6.27
CA TYR A 850 36.21 10.97 5.47
C TYR A 850 35.80 10.81 4.00
N CYS A 851 34.67 11.37 3.57
CA CYS A 851 34.20 11.21 2.19
C CYS A 851 33.94 12.56 1.50
N THR A 852 34.49 12.73 0.31
CA THR A 852 34.23 13.87 -0.59
C THR A 852 33.36 13.40 -1.73
N VAL A 853 32.20 14.05 -1.94
CA VAL A 853 31.24 13.70 -3.00
C VAL A 853 31.38 14.67 -4.17
N LEU A 854 31.51 14.15 -5.38
CA LEU A 854 31.73 14.88 -6.63
C LEU A 854 30.68 14.47 -7.68
N PRO A 855 29.57 15.22 -7.84
CA PRO A 855 28.56 14.91 -8.85
C PRO A 855 29.08 15.16 -10.27
N SER A 856 28.62 14.34 -11.23
CA SER A 856 28.92 14.56 -12.65
C SER A 856 28.20 15.80 -13.19
N GLU A 857 28.90 16.55 -14.05
CA GLU A 857 28.36 17.77 -14.68
C GLU A 857 27.26 17.49 -15.71
N SER A 858 27.36 16.34 -16.38
CA SER A 858 26.44 15.92 -17.45
C SER A 858 25.23 15.16 -16.90
N ASP A 859 25.42 14.36 -15.85
CA ASP A 859 24.36 13.62 -15.17
C ASP A 859 24.56 13.66 -13.66
N PHE A 860 23.82 14.55 -12.98
CA PHE A 860 23.92 14.68 -11.53
C PHE A 860 23.39 13.47 -10.74
N ARG A 861 22.83 12.46 -11.42
CA ARG A 861 22.46 11.14 -10.84
C ARG A 861 23.65 10.18 -10.77
N PHE A 862 24.83 10.62 -11.20
CA PHE A 862 26.07 9.86 -11.08
C PHE A 862 27.08 10.66 -10.27
N TRP A 863 27.55 10.09 -9.16
CA TRP A 863 28.53 10.73 -8.27
C TRP A 863 29.80 9.91 -8.22
N LYS A 864 30.94 10.60 -8.24
CA LYS A 864 32.22 10.05 -7.76
C LYS A 864 32.37 10.39 -6.28
N ILE A 865 32.88 9.45 -5.50
CA ILE A 865 33.08 9.61 -4.07
C ILE A 865 34.54 9.28 -3.78
N LEU A 866 35.25 10.19 -3.13
CA LEU A 866 36.62 9.94 -2.66
C LEU A 866 36.55 9.68 -1.15
N MET A 867 37.02 8.52 -0.73
CA MET A 867 36.99 8.09 0.67
C MET A 867 38.41 7.89 1.20
N ASN A 868 38.72 8.47 2.34
CA ASN A 868 39.92 8.14 3.09
C ASN A 868 39.70 6.83 3.86
N GLY A 869 40.71 5.96 3.88
CA GLY A 869 40.69 4.76 4.70
C GLY A 869 40.57 5.10 6.20
N PRO A 870 39.81 4.32 7.00
CA PRO A 870 39.64 4.60 8.41
C PRO A 870 40.96 4.54 9.19
N PRO A 871 41.11 5.35 10.26
CA PRO A 871 42.25 5.24 11.17
C PRO A 871 42.26 3.86 11.86
N ASP A 872 43.43 3.40 12.28
CA ASP A 872 43.63 2.14 13.01
C ASP A 872 43.15 0.86 12.29
N THR A 873 43.02 0.93 10.97
CA THR A 873 42.72 -0.20 10.08
C THR A 873 43.89 -0.43 9.12
N PRO A 874 44.00 -1.60 8.44
CA PRO A 874 45.02 -1.81 7.40
C PRO A 874 44.84 -0.88 6.19
N TYR A 875 43.69 -0.22 6.10
CA TYR A 875 43.36 0.75 5.05
C TYR A 875 43.83 2.18 5.39
N LYS A 876 44.46 2.40 6.55
CA LYS A 876 44.99 3.70 6.99
C LYS A 876 45.87 4.31 5.89
N ASP A 877 45.76 5.63 5.74
CA ASP A 877 46.45 6.44 4.72
C ASP A 877 46.09 6.12 3.25
N GLY A 878 45.28 5.09 2.99
CA GLY A 878 44.72 4.80 1.68
C GLY A 878 43.66 5.80 1.25
N ALA A 879 43.57 6.03 -0.05
CA ALA A 879 42.51 6.82 -0.66
C ALA A 879 41.78 6.01 -1.75
N PHE A 880 40.47 5.83 -1.55
CA PHE A 880 39.62 4.99 -2.37
C PHE A 880 38.66 5.85 -3.19
N GLU A 881 38.66 5.66 -4.51
CA GLU A 881 37.64 6.20 -5.40
C GLU A 881 36.49 5.21 -5.47
N LEU A 882 35.27 5.70 -5.30
CA LEU A 882 34.01 4.99 -5.44
C LEU A 882 33.13 5.73 -6.44
N TYR A 883 32.14 5.06 -7.00
CA TYR A 883 31.04 5.72 -7.68
C TYR A 883 29.70 5.31 -7.11
N CYS A 884 28.75 6.23 -7.22
CA CYS A 884 27.35 6.05 -6.85
C CYS A 884 26.47 6.38 -8.05
N GLN A 885 25.56 5.48 -8.39
CA GLN A 885 24.60 5.65 -9.48
C GLN A 885 23.18 5.44 -8.96
N PHE A 886 22.32 6.45 -9.13
CA PHE A 886 20.91 6.35 -8.76
C PHE A 886 20.12 5.67 -9.91
N GLY A 887 19.52 4.52 -9.62
CA GLY A 887 18.72 3.75 -10.57
C GLY A 887 17.36 4.38 -10.88
N ASP A 888 16.56 3.71 -11.72
CA ASP A 888 15.20 4.16 -12.04
C ASP A 888 14.21 3.97 -10.90
N GLU A 889 14.44 2.96 -10.07
CA GLU A 889 13.63 2.63 -8.89
C GLU A 889 14.07 3.38 -7.62
N TYR A 890 15.02 4.32 -7.68
CA TYR A 890 15.41 5.12 -6.51
C TYR A 890 14.32 6.16 -6.17
N PRO A 891 13.93 6.35 -4.89
CA PRO A 891 14.55 5.81 -3.68
C PRO A 891 13.98 4.49 -3.17
N LEU A 892 13.05 3.82 -3.86
CA LEU A 892 12.51 2.52 -3.42
C LEU A 892 13.58 1.44 -3.34
N LYS A 893 14.52 1.45 -4.30
CA LYS A 893 15.75 0.62 -4.25
C LYS A 893 16.99 1.46 -3.96
N PRO A 894 18.01 0.88 -3.32
CA PRO A 894 19.24 1.58 -3.00
C PRO A 894 19.97 2.05 -4.26
N PRO A 895 20.76 3.13 -4.15
CA PRO A 895 21.68 3.49 -5.21
C PRO A 895 22.80 2.46 -5.31
N LEU A 896 23.31 2.27 -6.52
CA LEU A 896 24.43 1.38 -6.76
C LEU A 896 25.73 2.07 -6.34
N VAL A 897 26.37 1.58 -5.28
CA VAL A 897 27.68 2.08 -4.81
C VAL A 897 28.76 1.01 -5.04
N ARG A 898 29.87 1.38 -5.68
CA ARG A 898 31.01 0.47 -5.90
C ARG A 898 32.36 1.16 -5.75
N PHE A 899 33.36 0.41 -5.31
CA PHE A 899 34.77 0.79 -5.36
C PHE A 899 35.31 0.74 -6.80
N LEU A 900 36.01 1.80 -7.20
CA LEU A 900 36.84 1.84 -8.41
C LEU A 900 38.28 1.49 -8.08
N THR A 901 38.79 2.03 -6.97
CA THR A 901 40.09 1.63 -6.44
C THR A 901 40.00 0.20 -5.92
N PRO A 902 40.82 -0.74 -6.41
CA PRO A 902 40.85 -2.10 -5.89
C PRO A 902 41.16 -2.08 -4.38
N ILE A 903 40.42 -2.90 -3.64
CA ILE A 903 40.56 -3.02 -2.18
C ILE A 903 40.54 -4.49 -1.79
N TYR A 904 41.42 -4.87 -0.87
CA TYR A 904 41.47 -6.21 -0.30
C TYR A 904 40.54 -6.28 0.92
N HIS A 905 39.31 -6.77 0.72
CA HIS A 905 38.28 -6.82 1.77
C HIS A 905 37.29 -7.99 1.55
N CYS A 906 36.95 -8.78 2.58
CA CYS A 906 36.06 -9.95 2.43
C CYS A 906 34.63 -9.60 1.96
N ASN A 907 34.12 -8.43 2.34
CA ASN A 907 32.82 -7.92 1.88
C ASN A 907 32.88 -7.06 0.60
N VAL A 908 34.03 -6.97 -0.08
CA VAL A 908 34.15 -6.26 -1.36
C VAL A 908 34.75 -7.19 -2.41
N ASN A 909 34.04 -7.42 -3.51
CA ASN A 909 34.54 -8.30 -4.56
C ASN A 909 35.57 -7.61 -5.47
N SER A 910 36.18 -8.36 -6.39
CA SER A 910 37.20 -7.84 -7.33
C SER A 910 36.70 -6.76 -8.30
N VAL A 911 35.38 -6.53 -8.35
CA VAL A 911 34.71 -5.53 -9.19
C VAL A 911 34.30 -4.31 -8.37
N GLY A 912 34.58 -4.32 -7.06
CA GLY A 912 34.28 -3.25 -6.14
C GLY A 912 32.82 -3.22 -5.65
N ARG A 913 32.02 -4.26 -5.88
CA ARG A 913 30.70 -4.35 -5.22
C ARG A 913 30.88 -4.60 -3.74
N ILE A 914 30.03 -3.94 -2.97
CA ILE A 914 29.99 -3.99 -1.52
C ILE A 914 28.83 -4.90 -1.10
N CYS A 915 29.10 -5.84 -0.19
CA CYS A 915 28.07 -6.58 0.55
C CYS A 915 27.82 -5.84 1.86
N HIS A 916 26.62 -5.32 2.03
CA HIS A 916 26.21 -4.77 3.32
C HIS A 916 24.69 -4.67 3.34
N ASN A 917 24.08 -4.97 4.49
CA ASN A 917 22.62 -5.00 4.64
C ASN A 917 21.95 -3.64 4.34
N ILE A 918 22.70 -2.53 4.43
CA ILE A 918 22.19 -1.19 4.04
C ILE A 918 21.84 -1.06 2.56
N PHE A 919 22.31 -1.98 1.72
CA PHE A 919 21.96 -2.04 0.29
C PHE A 919 20.90 -3.11 0.00
N ASP A 920 20.34 -3.75 1.04
CA ASP A 920 19.37 -4.82 0.92
C ASP A 920 18.32 -4.73 2.05
N GLN A 921 18.30 -5.67 3.01
CA GLN A 921 17.26 -5.78 4.04
C GLN A 921 17.10 -4.54 4.95
N ASN A 922 18.19 -3.80 5.21
CA ASN A 922 18.14 -2.60 6.04
C ASN A 922 17.94 -1.32 5.22
N TYR A 923 17.81 -1.44 3.89
CA TYR A 923 17.51 -0.29 3.05
C TYR A 923 16.02 0.05 3.10
N SER A 924 15.73 1.34 3.12
CA SER A 924 14.38 1.89 2.92
C SER A 924 14.48 3.21 2.14
N ALA A 925 13.38 3.68 1.55
CA ALA A 925 13.35 4.96 0.84
C ALA A 925 13.69 6.18 1.73
N HIS A 926 13.71 6.02 3.06
CA HIS A 926 14.16 7.03 4.00
C HIS A 926 15.68 7.02 4.23
N THR A 927 16.35 5.91 3.93
CA THR A 927 17.81 5.77 4.08
C THR A 927 18.51 6.83 3.26
N THR A 928 19.32 7.63 3.93
CA THR A 928 20.02 8.77 3.34
C THR A 928 21.37 8.33 2.77
N MET A 929 21.88 9.09 1.81
CA MET A 929 23.23 8.86 1.31
C MET A 929 24.29 9.05 2.41
N ARG A 930 23.99 9.80 3.46
CA ARG A 930 24.86 9.94 4.62
C ARG A 930 25.01 8.62 5.36
N GLU A 931 23.90 7.96 5.69
CA GLU A 931 23.88 6.65 6.35
C GLU A 931 24.56 5.58 5.49
N ILE A 932 24.34 5.61 4.17
CA ILE A 932 25.04 4.71 3.22
C ILE A 932 26.55 4.88 3.29
N LEU A 933 27.05 6.13 3.29
CA LEU A 933 28.49 6.39 3.40
C LEU A 933 29.05 6.01 4.78
N ASP A 934 28.32 6.29 5.86
CA ASP A 934 28.71 5.90 7.22
C ASP A 934 28.82 4.37 7.33
N ALA A 935 27.88 3.62 6.72
CA ALA A 935 27.92 2.16 6.69
C ALA A 935 29.07 1.59 5.86
N VAL A 936 29.33 2.12 4.66
CA VAL A 936 30.48 1.70 3.83
C VAL A 936 31.80 1.98 4.54
N PHE A 937 31.91 3.12 5.22
CA PHE A 937 33.09 3.45 6.02
C PHE A 937 33.22 2.52 7.25
N GLY A 938 32.11 2.25 7.94
CA GLY A 938 32.05 1.33 9.08
C GLY A 938 32.45 -0.10 8.73
N LEU A 939 32.09 -0.56 7.52
CA LEU A 939 32.45 -1.89 7.03
C LEU A 939 33.97 -2.09 6.94
N LEU A 940 34.72 -1.05 6.59
CA LEU A 940 36.20 -1.10 6.57
C LEU A 940 36.83 -1.14 7.97
N ILE A 941 36.08 -0.70 9.00
CA ILE A 941 36.51 -0.76 10.40
C ILE A 941 36.20 -2.14 10.98
N ALA A 942 35.01 -2.65 10.70
CA ALA A 942 34.51 -3.93 11.20
C ALA A 942 34.03 -4.79 10.01
N PRO A 943 34.92 -5.60 9.42
CA PRO A 943 34.54 -6.55 8.38
C PRO A 943 33.53 -7.59 8.90
N GLU A 944 32.63 -8.05 8.02
CA GLU A 944 31.55 -9.01 8.34
C GLU A 944 31.84 -10.36 7.67
N PRO A 945 32.66 -11.26 8.26
CA PRO A 945 33.08 -12.50 7.62
C PRO A 945 31.97 -13.55 7.49
N GLU A 946 30.86 -13.40 8.22
CA GLU A 946 29.68 -14.28 8.15
C GLU A 946 28.87 -14.06 6.86
N ASP A 947 28.91 -12.85 6.29
CA ASP A 947 28.24 -12.49 5.02
C ASP A 947 29.25 -12.03 3.93
N PRO A 948 30.20 -12.89 3.51
CA PRO A 948 31.27 -12.48 2.63
C PRO A 948 30.88 -12.53 1.15
N LEU A 949 31.45 -11.60 0.38
CA LEU A 949 31.47 -11.70 -1.08
C LEU A 949 32.61 -12.57 -1.58
N ASP A 950 33.76 -12.56 -0.90
CA ASP A 950 34.89 -13.45 -1.16
C ASP A 950 35.05 -14.42 0.01
N SER A 951 34.56 -15.64 -0.19
CA SER A 951 34.56 -16.71 0.81
C SER A 951 35.98 -17.10 1.24
N VAL A 952 36.97 -16.94 0.36
CA VAL A 952 38.37 -17.27 0.68
C VAL A 952 39.00 -16.18 1.53
N LEU A 953 38.67 -14.91 1.28
CA LEU A 953 39.13 -13.80 2.13
C LEU A 953 38.50 -13.86 3.52
N ALA A 954 37.23 -14.27 3.63
CA ALA A 954 36.60 -14.54 4.92
C ALA A 954 37.25 -15.71 5.67
N GLU A 955 37.53 -16.81 4.98
CA GLU A 955 38.27 -17.93 5.57
C GLU A 955 39.66 -17.48 6.05
N GLU A 956 40.39 -16.68 5.26
CA GLU A 956 41.69 -16.12 5.66
C GLU A 956 41.56 -15.17 6.87
N PHE A 957 40.53 -14.32 6.90
CA PHE A 957 40.26 -13.43 8.03
C PHE A 957 39.99 -14.21 9.33
N LEU A 958 39.18 -15.27 9.26
CA LEU A 958 38.83 -16.11 10.41
C LEU A 958 39.97 -17.02 10.88
N SER A 959 40.75 -17.56 9.94
CA SER A 959 41.81 -18.54 10.24
C SER A 959 43.19 -17.91 10.49
N SER A 960 43.47 -16.75 9.92
CA SER A 960 44.81 -16.13 9.91
C SER A 960 44.72 -14.61 9.78
N GLN A 961 44.13 -13.97 10.79
CA GLN A 961 43.86 -12.52 10.81
C GLN A 961 45.13 -11.67 10.56
N ASP A 962 46.29 -12.02 11.13
CA ASP A 962 47.53 -11.27 10.93
C ASP A 962 47.95 -11.20 9.46
N LYS A 963 47.85 -12.33 8.76
CA LYS A 963 48.19 -12.43 7.32
C LYS A 963 47.23 -11.58 6.49
N TYR A 964 45.93 -11.65 6.80
CA TYR A 964 44.91 -10.84 6.14
C TYR A 964 45.22 -9.33 6.29
N LEU A 965 45.53 -8.90 7.52
CA LEU A 965 45.83 -7.49 7.81
C LEU A 965 47.11 -7.02 7.10
N GLU A 966 48.16 -7.84 7.10
CA GLU A 966 49.40 -7.55 6.37
C GLU A 966 49.15 -7.42 4.86
N GLN A 967 48.39 -8.36 4.27
CA GLN A 967 48.08 -8.34 2.85
C GLN A 967 47.19 -7.17 2.46
N ALA A 968 46.23 -6.81 3.30
CA ALA A 968 45.37 -5.64 3.14
C ALA A 968 46.17 -4.33 3.18
N GLN A 969 47.14 -4.23 4.09
CA GLN A 969 48.03 -3.07 4.19
C GLN A 969 48.93 -2.94 2.96
N GLN A 970 49.54 -4.05 2.51
CA GLN A 970 50.35 -4.07 1.29
C GLN A 970 49.52 -3.67 0.06
N ASN A 971 48.31 -4.21 -0.07
CA ASN A 971 47.41 -3.87 -1.17
C ASN A 971 47.01 -2.39 -1.16
N THR A 972 46.70 -1.84 0.03
CA THR A 972 46.38 -0.42 0.20
C THR A 972 47.56 0.47 -0.22
N ALA A 973 48.76 0.14 0.22
CA ALA A 973 49.97 0.88 -0.14
C ALA A 973 50.29 0.83 -1.65
N GLN A 974 49.83 -0.20 -2.37
CA GLN A 974 50.04 -0.33 -3.81
C GLN A 974 48.91 0.32 -4.63
N ALA A 975 47.65 0.09 -4.26
CA ALA A 975 46.48 0.44 -5.07
C ALA A 975 45.88 1.82 -4.71
N ALA A 976 46.08 2.29 -3.47
CA ALA A 976 45.40 3.45 -2.91
C ALA A 976 46.39 4.51 -2.35
N ALA A 977 47.63 4.55 -2.87
CA ALA A 977 48.72 5.40 -2.35
C ALA A 977 48.54 6.90 -2.60
N THR A 978 47.73 7.29 -3.58
CA THR A 978 47.51 8.69 -3.96
C THR A 978 46.70 9.39 -2.87
N SER A 979 47.00 10.65 -2.55
CA SER A 979 46.19 11.40 -1.57
C SER A 979 44.79 11.74 -2.13
N VAL A 980 43.79 11.86 -1.25
CA VAL A 980 42.44 12.32 -1.64
C VAL A 980 42.51 13.72 -2.26
N GLU A 981 43.37 14.60 -1.73
CA GLU A 981 43.58 15.95 -2.27
C GLU A 981 44.09 15.94 -3.72
N ASP A 982 45.01 15.04 -4.05
CA ASP A 982 45.58 14.97 -5.40
C ASP A 982 44.58 14.33 -6.37
N MET A 983 43.80 13.33 -5.94
CA MET A 983 42.69 12.80 -6.73
C MET A 983 41.60 13.83 -6.97
N GLU A 984 41.23 14.63 -5.97
CA GLU A 984 40.25 15.71 -6.12
C GLU A 984 40.71 16.76 -7.15
N LYS A 985 41.99 17.18 -7.07
CA LYS A 985 42.59 18.09 -8.06
C LYS A 985 42.57 17.50 -9.46
N GLN A 986 42.88 16.21 -9.61
CA GLN A 986 42.89 15.53 -10.91
C GLN A 986 41.48 15.43 -11.52
N LEU A 987 40.45 15.17 -10.70
CA LEU A 987 39.08 14.99 -11.16
C LEU A 987 38.34 16.31 -11.45
N VAL A 988 38.60 17.35 -10.66
CA VAL A 988 37.87 18.64 -10.71
C VAL A 988 38.62 19.71 -11.51
N GLY A 989 39.95 19.72 -11.48
CA GLY A 989 40.78 20.66 -12.26
C GLY A 989 40.61 22.14 -11.84
N GLU A 990 40.42 23.04 -12.81
CA GLU A 990 40.38 24.51 -12.63
C GLU A 990 39.18 25.03 -11.84
N ASP A 991 38.17 24.19 -11.56
CA ASP A 991 36.94 24.57 -10.82
C ASP A 991 37.18 24.75 -9.31
N LEU A 992 38.38 24.43 -8.80
CA LEU A 992 38.82 24.62 -7.41
C LEU A 992 39.05 26.10 -7.01
N LYS A 993 38.61 27.08 -7.81
CA LYS A 993 38.78 28.51 -7.48
C LYS A 993 38.21 28.83 -6.10
N GLN A 994 39.02 29.52 -5.28
CA GLN A 994 38.76 29.78 -3.86
C GLN A 994 37.36 30.38 -3.64
N VAL A 995 36.47 29.58 -3.06
CA VAL A 995 35.27 30.08 -2.40
C VAL A 995 35.74 30.96 -1.24
N HIS A 996 35.18 32.16 -1.10
CA HIS A 996 35.51 33.03 0.02
C HIS A 996 34.93 32.43 1.31
N ILE A 997 35.81 31.88 2.15
CA ILE A 997 35.45 31.27 3.43
C ILE A 997 35.81 32.26 4.55
N PRO A 998 34.86 32.66 5.41
CA PRO A 998 35.16 33.48 6.57
C PRO A 998 36.27 32.86 7.44
N ALA A 999 37.27 33.66 7.83
CA ALA A 999 38.47 33.16 8.50
C ALA A 999 38.18 32.36 9.79
N HIS A 1000 37.11 32.69 10.52
CA HIS A 1000 36.71 31.99 11.75
C HIS A 1000 36.13 30.59 11.53
N LEU A 1001 35.73 30.24 10.29
CA LEU A 1001 35.23 28.91 9.93
C LEU A 1001 36.35 27.99 9.41
N ILE A 1002 37.59 28.48 9.34
CA ILE A 1002 38.74 27.76 8.82
C ILE A 1002 39.53 27.19 9.99
N CYS A 1003 39.86 25.90 9.92
CA CYS A 1003 40.73 25.28 10.89
C CYS A 1003 42.16 25.82 10.77
N PRO A 1004 42.81 26.22 11.88
CA PRO A 1004 44.18 26.74 11.85
C PRO A 1004 45.22 25.71 11.40
N LEU A 1005 44.93 24.40 11.56
CA LEU A 1005 45.82 23.30 11.16
C LEU A 1005 45.58 22.87 9.72
N SER A 1006 44.34 22.51 9.35
CA SER A 1006 44.06 21.97 8.01
C SER A 1006 43.99 23.06 6.93
N LYS A 1007 43.82 24.33 7.32
CA LYS A 1007 43.54 25.46 6.42
C LYS A 1007 42.29 25.27 5.54
N LYS A 1008 41.44 24.31 5.89
CA LYS A 1008 40.15 24.05 5.25
C LYS A 1008 39.01 24.45 6.20
N MET A 1009 37.81 24.62 5.64
CA MET A 1009 36.59 24.80 6.43
C MET A 1009 36.37 23.59 7.34
N PHE A 1010 35.95 23.80 8.59
CA PHE A 1010 35.68 22.68 9.51
C PHE A 1010 34.61 21.71 8.95
N VAL A 1011 34.73 20.42 9.23
CA VAL A 1011 33.74 19.37 8.97
C VAL A 1011 33.34 18.74 10.30
N ASP A 1012 34.31 18.30 11.10
CA ASP A 1012 34.10 17.78 12.45
C ASP A 1012 34.93 18.59 13.48
N PRO A 1013 34.48 19.81 13.83
CA PRO A 1013 35.21 20.67 14.74
C PRO A 1013 35.19 20.11 16.16
N VAL A 1014 36.37 20.07 16.80
CA VAL A 1014 36.56 19.73 18.21
C VAL A 1014 37.16 20.90 18.97
N ILE A 1015 36.81 21.01 20.24
CA ILE A 1015 37.34 22.01 21.17
C ILE A 1015 38.23 21.33 22.20
N THR A 1016 39.39 21.93 22.46
CA THR A 1016 40.30 21.50 23.51
C THR A 1016 39.82 22.00 24.89
N PRO A 1017 40.30 21.45 26.01
CA PRO A 1017 39.99 21.98 27.35
C PRO A 1017 40.40 23.45 27.53
N TYR A 1018 41.25 23.97 26.65
CA TYR A 1018 41.76 25.33 26.67
C TYR A 1018 40.95 26.31 25.81
N GLY A 1019 39.93 25.82 25.09
CA GLY A 1019 39.04 26.62 24.26
C GLY A 1019 39.46 26.75 22.79
N ASP A 1020 40.58 26.12 22.39
CA ASP A 1020 41.05 26.14 21.00
C ASP A 1020 40.25 25.16 20.14
N ILE A 1021 39.89 25.56 18.92
CA ILE A 1021 39.05 24.77 18.02
C ILE A 1021 39.87 24.25 16.85
N TYR A 1022 39.83 22.93 16.64
CA TYR A 1022 40.53 22.24 15.57
C TYR A 1022 39.60 21.30 14.79
N GLU A 1023 40.00 20.97 13.57
CA GLU A 1023 39.38 19.86 12.83
C GLU A 1023 39.87 18.57 13.47
N ARG A 1024 38.97 17.68 13.89
CA ARG A 1024 39.30 16.44 14.62
C ARG A 1024 40.48 15.69 14.00
N ARG A 1025 40.39 15.40 12.71
CA ARG A 1025 41.43 14.66 11.98
C ARG A 1025 42.79 15.37 12.00
N ALA A 1026 42.80 16.69 11.86
CA ALA A 1026 44.04 17.46 11.80
C ALA A 1026 44.74 17.52 13.16
N ILE A 1027 43.97 17.61 14.25
CA ILE A 1027 44.54 17.62 15.60
C ILE A 1027 44.97 16.22 16.04
N GLU A 1028 44.18 15.17 15.76
CA GLU A 1028 44.53 13.78 16.10
C GLU A 1028 45.85 13.36 15.45
N LYS A 1029 46.02 13.61 14.14
CA LYS A 1029 47.29 13.36 13.42
C LYS A 1029 48.47 14.16 14.00
N LYS A 1030 48.22 15.37 14.49
CA LYS A 1030 49.26 16.19 15.12
C LYS A 1030 49.66 15.62 16.49
N LEU A 1031 48.68 15.16 17.27
CA LEU A 1031 48.86 14.56 18.59
C LEU A 1031 49.60 13.20 18.55
N GLU A 1032 49.47 12.43 17.45
CA GLU A 1032 50.31 11.24 17.21
C GLU A 1032 51.81 11.58 17.25
N THR A 1033 52.20 12.75 16.74
CA THR A 1033 53.60 13.20 16.69
C THR A 1033 54.03 14.03 17.90
N GLN A 1034 53.11 14.82 18.47
CA GLN A 1034 53.40 15.81 19.52
C GLN A 1034 52.21 15.91 20.46
N LYS A 1035 52.33 15.39 21.69
CA LYS A 1035 51.27 15.41 22.73
C LYS A 1035 51.07 16.78 23.39
N MET A 1036 50.97 17.83 22.59
CA MET A 1036 50.72 19.19 23.04
C MET A 1036 49.77 19.90 22.08
N ASP A 1037 48.98 20.81 22.64
CA ASP A 1037 48.14 21.74 21.89
C ASP A 1037 49.00 22.58 20.91
N PRO A 1038 48.70 22.56 19.59
CA PRO A 1038 49.52 23.25 18.60
C PRO A 1038 49.57 24.77 18.72
N PHE A 1039 48.57 25.39 19.37
CA PHE A 1039 48.50 26.83 19.51
C PHE A 1039 49.11 27.30 20.84
N ASN A 1040 48.67 26.72 21.95
CA ASN A 1040 49.05 27.18 23.28
C ASN A 1040 50.17 26.36 23.94
N LYS A 1041 50.63 25.28 23.29
CA LYS A 1041 51.73 24.39 23.71
C LYS A 1041 51.53 23.70 25.07
N LYS A 1042 50.30 23.57 25.55
CA LYS A 1042 49.97 22.83 26.78
C LYS A 1042 49.81 21.33 26.49
N PRO A 1043 50.03 20.44 27.46
CA PRO A 1043 49.79 19.00 27.28
C PRO A 1043 48.36 18.72 26.83
N LEU A 1044 48.17 17.91 25.79
CA LEU A 1044 46.86 17.58 25.24
C LEU A 1044 46.86 16.13 24.77
N ASP A 1045 45.89 15.34 25.21
CA ASP A 1045 45.65 13.97 24.72
C ASP A 1045 44.38 13.93 23.85
N VAL A 1046 44.25 12.91 23.00
CA VAL A 1046 43.09 12.73 22.12
C VAL A 1046 41.79 12.62 22.93
N LYS A 1047 41.87 12.05 24.14
CA LYS A 1047 40.73 11.90 25.07
C LYS A 1047 40.18 13.23 25.59
N ASP A 1048 40.98 14.29 25.52
CA ASP A 1048 40.59 15.62 26.02
C ASP A 1048 39.76 16.41 25.00
N LEU A 1049 39.68 15.94 23.74
CA LEU A 1049 38.98 16.59 22.65
C LEU A 1049 37.47 16.38 22.75
N LYS A 1050 36.70 17.47 22.82
CA LYS A 1050 35.22 17.43 22.84
C LYS A 1050 34.65 17.94 21.52
N PRO A 1051 33.55 17.37 20.98
CA PRO A 1051 32.86 17.94 19.82
C PRO A 1051 32.43 19.39 20.06
N ASN A 1052 32.65 20.28 19.09
CA ASN A 1052 32.19 21.67 19.14
C ASN A 1052 30.92 21.85 18.28
N THR A 1053 29.77 21.63 18.91
CA THR A 1053 28.46 21.74 18.24
C THR A 1053 28.17 23.15 17.73
N GLU A 1054 28.60 24.20 18.42
CA GLU A 1054 28.37 25.59 18.01
C GLU A 1054 29.08 25.91 16.70
N MET A 1055 30.37 25.59 16.61
CA MET A 1055 31.14 25.76 15.37
C MET A 1055 30.54 24.93 14.22
N LYS A 1056 30.11 23.70 14.51
CA LYS A 1056 29.46 22.84 13.51
C LYS A 1056 28.17 23.47 12.96
N VAL A 1057 27.35 24.09 13.82
CA VAL A 1057 26.14 24.83 13.39
C VAL A 1057 26.49 26.06 12.54
N MET A 1058 27.52 26.83 12.92
CA MET A 1058 27.96 28.01 12.16
C MET A 1058 28.42 27.64 10.75
N VAL A 1059 29.23 26.58 10.64
CA VAL A 1059 29.71 26.06 9.35
C VAL A 1059 28.55 25.58 8.49
N ARG A 1060 27.63 24.79 9.07
CA ARG A 1060 26.45 24.27 8.36
C ARG A 1060 25.60 25.41 7.80
N LYS A 1061 25.40 26.49 8.57
CA LYS A 1061 24.69 27.70 8.12
C LYS A 1061 25.42 28.39 6.97
N HIS A 1062 26.75 28.47 7.02
CA HIS A 1062 27.53 29.04 5.93
C HIS A 1062 27.45 28.20 4.65
N ARG A 1063 27.59 26.87 4.73
CA ARG A 1063 27.38 25.97 3.57
C ARG A 1063 25.97 26.08 3.00
N HIS A 1064 24.96 26.24 3.86
CA HIS A 1064 23.60 26.49 3.39
C HIS A 1064 23.45 27.82 2.64
N SER A 1065 24.18 28.87 3.02
CA SER A 1065 24.15 30.17 2.32
C SER A 1065 24.90 30.18 0.98
N GLN A 1066 25.70 29.14 0.71
CA GLN A 1066 26.47 29.01 -0.52
C GLN A 1066 25.65 28.50 -1.72
N ILE A 1067 24.44 27.99 -1.47
CA ILE A 1067 23.51 27.40 -2.43
C ILE A 1067 22.21 28.20 -2.46
#